data_AF-A0A6B0YU18-F1
#
_entry.id   AF-A0A6B0YU18-F1
#
_cell.length_a   1.000
_cell.length_b   1.000
_cell.length_c   1.000
_cell.angle_alpha   90.00
_cell.angle_beta   90.00
_cell.angle_gamma   90.00
#
_symmetry.space_group_name_H-M   'P 1'
#
loop_
_entity.id
_entity.type
_entity.pdbx_description
1 polymer ?
#
loop_
_entity_poly.entity_id
_entity_poly.type
_entity_poly.pdbx_seq_one_letter_code
_entity_poly.pdbx_strand_id
1 'polypeptide(L)'
;MSDDLAHEIDIFEGQMELMGQGKLDEKVFAETRLRRGVYGQRYDNGQRHDGFESRELAFEEMERIKGPDTLWHAPGMQRIKVPGGGLTPDQLDMLAQVADEYSDGILHITTRQDIQLHFVHIEDTPDMMRRLASVGITTREACGNSVRNVTCCHLAGVCRTEVFDATPYSEAFAEFLLGHDDVQDFGRKFKPAFSGCEAEACGLVMMHDIGYLAQVQEVDGKPKRGFKVYVGGGLGTVPHQAKVLSEFTPEEEILPLAQAVSRVFARLGEKRNRNRARIKFLVAKLGIEEFRRLVEEERKTLPHDDRWTAYMDTLPHYEEKPSRPPTFLNGQVRSSEFNQWFETNVYSQRQEGYSVVTVNLPLGDLTSQQTWELADIARKYVGDNVRSTVEQNIVLRWVSDSDLPNLFEELKEIGLGDSGAGTIVDITACPGTDTCKLGIASSRGLAGELRTRLTAKSASLPDAIKDLKIKISGCFNSCGQHHVSDIGFFGNSRRSGNFKMPHFQVILGGKWHDNAGSYGLAVGAVPSRTVPEVVDTITSRYVEERSKGETFQDWIGRIGKKEARNIIQPFMQLPAFEQEPEYFSDWGDPRVFSLGDIGIGECAGEVVSLFSMEISPAESEAFEAQVALDENDPARADALAYSSMLKAARALVRTQFLDVGDSPDRIVQEFKSRFFDTELFFDQYAKGKFGQYLLDRHSNTNGTPDNDAAHRLIEEALLFIEATHACESKVGGNVLVEI
;
A
#
# COMPACT_ATOMS: atom_id res chain seq x y z
N MET A 1 20.43 -12.37 22.39
CA MET A 1 20.92 -11.75 21.15
C MET A 1 21.54 -12.87 20.32
N SER A 2 21.05 -13.16 19.12
CA SER A 2 21.85 -14.00 18.21
C SER A 2 23.09 -13.18 17.85
N ASP A 3 24.28 -13.79 17.89
CA ASP A 3 25.54 -13.10 17.56
C ASP A 3 25.48 -12.42 16.17
N ASP A 4 24.61 -12.95 15.29
CA ASP A 4 24.33 -12.42 13.95
C ASP A 4 23.70 -11.01 13.95
N LEU A 5 22.71 -10.73 14.81
CA LEU A 5 22.05 -9.41 14.82
C LEU A 5 22.99 -8.30 15.29
N ALA A 6 23.85 -8.59 16.27
CA ALA A 6 24.84 -7.64 16.75
C ALA A 6 25.85 -7.29 15.66
N HIS A 7 26.40 -8.31 15.03
CA HIS A 7 27.37 -8.15 13.94
C HIS A 7 26.79 -7.33 12.78
N GLU A 8 25.52 -7.56 12.44
CA GLU A 8 24.83 -6.80 11.40
C GLU A 8 24.64 -5.32 11.72
N ILE A 9 24.40 -4.99 12.99
CA ILE A 9 24.29 -3.60 13.46
C ILE A 9 25.66 -2.93 13.42
N ASP A 10 26.71 -3.62 13.85
CA ASP A 10 28.08 -3.10 13.79
C ASP A 10 28.53 -2.85 12.34
N ILE A 11 28.13 -3.71 11.39
CA ILE A 11 28.35 -3.45 9.95
C ILE A 11 27.65 -2.16 9.52
N PHE A 12 26.40 -1.95 9.94
CA PHE A 12 25.63 -0.77 9.57
C PHE A 12 26.23 0.52 10.17
N GLU A 13 26.66 0.48 11.43
CA GLU A 13 27.36 1.57 12.09
C GLU A 13 28.69 1.90 11.36
N GLY A 14 29.47 0.88 11.01
CA GLY A 14 30.67 1.07 10.18
C GLY A 14 30.37 1.66 8.80
N GLN A 15 29.24 1.31 8.18
CA GLN A 15 28.80 1.91 6.92
C GLN A 15 28.40 3.38 7.09
N MET A 16 27.79 3.75 8.22
CA MET A 16 27.51 5.14 8.56
C MET A 16 28.79 5.96 8.73
N GLU A 17 29.81 5.40 9.39
CA GLU A 17 31.13 6.03 9.52
C GLU A 17 31.81 6.23 8.16
N LEU A 18 31.80 5.19 7.31
CA LEU A 18 32.36 5.27 5.96
C LEU A 18 31.63 6.29 5.10
N MET A 19 30.30 6.38 5.22
CA MET A 19 29.50 7.40 4.56
C MET A 19 29.88 8.81 5.04
N GLY A 20 30.02 9.01 6.36
CA GLY A 20 30.50 10.28 6.93
C GLY A 20 31.90 10.69 6.49
N GLN A 21 32.75 9.73 6.11
CA GLN A 21 34.08 9.96 5.56
C GLN A 21 34.10 10.13 4.03
N GLY A 22 32.94 10.08 3.35
CA GLY A 22 32.85 10.13 1.88
C GLY A 22 33.44 8.90 1.18
N LYS A 23 33.54 7.76 1.88
CA LYS A 23 34.14 6.50 1.38
C LYS A 23 33.12 5.47 0.91
N LEU A 24 31.82 5.76 1.05
CA LEU A 24 30.73 4.91 0.61
C LEU A 24 29.85 5.67 -0.38
N ASP A 25 29.42 5.00 -1.44
CA ASP A 25 28.49 5.58 -2.42
C ASP A 25 27.11 5.83 -1.79
N GLU A 26 26.53 6.99 -2.06
CA GLU A 26 25.28 7.43 -1.44
C GLU A 26 24.10 6.54 -1.81
N LYS A 27 24.05 6.00 -3.03
CA LYS A 27 22.96 5.10 -3.47
C LYS A 27 23.07 3.75 -2.79
N VAL A 28 24.30 3.26 -2.61
CA VAL A 28 24.58 2.04 -1.85
C VAL A 28 24.20 2.23 -0.38
N PHE A 29 24.58 3.34 0.23
CA PHE A 29 24.21 3.64 1.62
C PHE A 29 22.70 3.81 1.77
N ALA A 30 22.04 4.50 0.84
CA ALA A 30 20.58 4.67 0.82
C ALA A 30 19.87 3.31 0.82
N GLU A 31 20.21 2.38 -0.08
CA GLU A 31 19.60 1.03 -0.06
C GLU A 31 19.91 0.30 1.26
N THR A 32 21.11 0.44 1.79
CA THR A 32 21.52 -0.25 3.02
C THR A 32 20.73 0.22 4.24
N ARG A 33 20.63 1.53 4.47
CA ARG A 33 19.80 2.07 5.57
C ARG A 33 18.32 1.73 5.40
N LEU A 34 17.82 1.69 4.16
CA LEU A 34 16.44 1.30 3.87
C LEU A 34 16.22 -0.15 4.26
N ARG A 35 17.18 -1.04 4.02
CA ARG A 35 17.12 -2.41 4.53
C ARG A 35 17.23 -2.49 6.05
N ARG A 36 17.64 -1.44 6.75
CA ARG A 36 17.56 -1.34 8.22
C ARG A 36 16.29 -0.65 8.71
N GLY A 37 15.32 -0.39 7.83
CA GLY A 37 14.07 0.27 8.19
C GLY A 37 14.18 1.79 8.36
N VAL A 38 15.36 2.38 8.12
CA VAL A 38 15.60 3.82 8.26
C VAL A 38 15.20 4.55 6.97
N TYR A 39 14.14 5.35 7.07
CA TYR A 39 13.47 6.00 5.94
C TYR A 39 13.42 7.52 6.13
N GLY A 40 13.51 8.27 5.03
CA GLY A 40 13.35 9.73 5.04
C GLY A 40 11.89 10.22 5.15
N GLN A 41 11.67 11.42 5.66
CA GLN A 41 10.33 11.99 5.88
C GLN A 41 10.08 13.28 5.09
N ARG A 42 8.86 13.84 5.17
CA ARG A 42 8.34 14.88 4.27
C ARG A 42 9.14 16.20 4.21
N TYR A 43 10.05 16.46 5.13
CA TYR A 43 10.82 17.71 5.19
C TYR A 43 12.33 17.49 5.32
N ASP A 44 12.77 16.28 5.04
CA ASP A 44 14.18 15.92 5.25
C ASP A 44 15.13 16.42 4.16
N ASN A 45 14.61 17.03 3.10
CA ASN A 45 15.38 17.79 2.13
C ASN A 45 15.75 19.20 2.63
N GLY A 46 15.36 19.57 3.85
CA GLY A 46 15.64 20.90 4.39
C GLY A 46 14.73 21.99 3.85
N GLN A 47 13.60 21.64 3.22
CA GLN A 47 12.70 22.63 2.61
C GLN A 47 11.25 22.37 3.03
N ARG A 48 10.52 23.46 3.29
CA ARG A 48 9.09 23.43 3.60
C ARG A 48 8.37 24.60 2.95
N HIS A 49 7.32 24.33 2.19
CA HIS A 49 6.47 25.32 1.56
C HIS A 49 5.51 25.95 2.58
N ASP A 50 5.47 27.28 2.69
CA ASP A 50 4.57 27.96 3.64
C ASP A 50 3.14 28.17 3.10
N GLY A 51 2.94 27.83 1.84
CA GLY A 51 1.69 28.01 1.09
C GLY A 51 1.84 29.00 -0.07
N PHE A 52 2.88 29.83 -0.02
CA PHE A 52 3.21 30.81 -1.05
C PHE A 52 4.61 30.57 -1.65
N GLU A 53 5.60 30.28 -0.80
CA GLU A 53 6.97 30.00 -1.23
C GLU A 53 7.63 28.89 -0.39
N SER A 54 8.69 28.30 -0.94
CA SER A 54 9.53 27.35 -0.21
C SER A 54 10.43 28.08 0.78
N ARG A 55 10.47 27.59 2.02
CA ARG A 55 11.33 28.05 3.10
C ARG A 55 12.36 26.99 3.43
N GLU A 56 13.59 27.43 3.68
CA GLU A 56 14.63 26.55 4.17
C GLU A 56 14.43 26.24 5.66
N LEU A 57 14.58 24.97 6.01
CA LEU A 57 14.70 24.47 7.37
C LEU A 57 16.19 24.33 7.69
N ALA A 58 16.62 24.92 8.79
CA ALA A 58 18.00 24.85 9.21
C ALA A 58 18.28 23.48 9.85
N PHE A 59 19.15 22.70 9.21
CA PHE A 59 19.81 21.53 9.79
C PHE A 59 21.32 21.77 9.83
N GLU A 60 22.02 21.06 10.71
CA GLU A 60 23.48 21.03 10.68
C GLU A 60 23.96 20.34 9.39
N GLU A 61 25.14 20.71 8.88
CA GLU A 61 25.77 20.09 7.70
C GLU A 61 24.81 19.90 6.50
N MET A 62 24.15 20.97 6.03
CA MET A 62 23.16 20.94 4.92
C MET A 62 23.67 20.36 3.59
N GLU A 63 24.99 20.17 3.43
CA GLU A 63 25.58 19.53 2.24
C GLU A 63 25.63 17.99 2.37
N ARG A 64 25.55 17.46 3.59
CA ARG A 64 25.68 16.04 3.86
C ARG A 64 24.32 15.36 3.75
N ILE A 65 24.22 14.36 2.89
CA ILE A 65 23.00 13.60 2.67
C ILE A 65 23.16 12.13 3.09
N LYS A 66 22.05 11.52 3.51
CA LYS A 66 21.92 10.09 3.79
C LYS A 66 21.10 9.35 2.75
N GLY A 67 20.68 10.01 1.67
CA GLY A 67 20.02 9.42 0.51
C GLY A 67 19.36 10.46 -0.38
N PRO A 68 18.52 10.05 -1.34
CA PRO A 68 17.94 10.95 -2.33
C PRO A 68 17.18 12.10 -1.66
N ASP A 69 17.67 13.33 -1.85
CA ASP A 69 17.16 14.56 -1.24
C ASP A 69 16.89 14.41 0.27
N THR A 70 17.81 13.77 1.00
CA THR A 70 17.65 13.51 2.44
C THR A 70 18.88 13.95 3.19
N LEU A 71 18.78 15.08 3.89
CA LEU A 71 19.84 15.62 4.74
C LEU A 71 20.17 14.66 5.88
N TRP A 72 21.46 14.60 6.24
CA TRP A 72 21.97 13.68 7.25
C TRP A 72 21.29 13.89 8.61
N HIS A 73 21.21 15.14 9.05
CA HIS A 73 20.67 15.52 10.36
C HIS A 73 19.15 15.66 10.41
N ALA A 74 18.47 15.61 9.26
CA ALA A 74 17.02 15.65 9.25
C ALA A 74 16.45 14.33 9.82
N PRO A 75 15.53 14.37 10.78
CA PRO A 75 15.04 13.15 11.41
C PRO A 75 14.16 12.33 10.44
N GLY A 76 14.17 11.02 10.63
CA GLY A 76 13.56 10.03 9.75
C GLY A 76 12.47 9.20 10.41
N MET A 77 11.99 8.18 9.71
CA MET A 77 11.13 7.13 10.23
C MET A 77 11.94 5.83 10.39
N GLN A 78 11.78 5.17 11.52
CA GLN A 78 12.24 3.80 11.73
C GLN A 78 11.07 2.84 11.59
N ARG A 79 11.18 1.88 10.68
CA ARG A 79 10.25 0.74 10.62
C ARG A 79 10.83 -0.46 11.36
N ILE A 80 10.00 -1.08 12.18
CA ILE A 80 10.32 -2.25 12.99
C ILE A 80 9.52 -3.44 12.44
N LYS A 81 10.21 -4.54 12.13
CA LYS A 81 9.61 -5.72 11.48
C LYS A 81 9.00 -6.63 12.54
N VAL A 82 7.71 -6.91 12.44
CA VAL A 82 6.96 -7.75 13.40
C VAL A 82 6.27 -8.89 12.66
N PRO A 83 6.97 -10.01 12.38
CA PRO A 83 6.40 -11.14 11.62
C PRO A 83 5.07 -11.61 12.20
N GLY A 84 4.05 -11.73 11.33
CA GLY A 84 2.70 -12.13 11.72
C GLY A 84 1.99 -11.18 12.69
N GLY A 85 2.60 -10.06 13.06
CA GLY A 85 2.12 -9.11 14.05
C GLY A 85 2.28 -9.55 15.50
N GLY A 86 2.93 -10.68 15.79
CA GLY A 86 3.08 -11.20 17.16
C GLY A 86 3.99 -10.34 18.03
N LEU A 87 3.53 -10.03 19.24
CA LEU A 87 4.27 -9.22 20.22
C LEU A 87 4.17 -9.84 21.61
N THR A 88 5.27 -9.85 22.35
CA THR A 88 5.26 -10.15 23.79
C THR A 88 5.15 -8.86 24.61
N PRO A 89 4.75 -8.93 25.89
CA PRO A 89 4.75 -7.75 26.73
C PRO A 89 6.13 -7.12 26.94
N ASP A 90 7.19 -7.93 27.05
CA ASP A 90 8.56 -7.43 27.14
C ASP A 90 8.99 -6.68 25.87
N GLN A 91 8.48 -7.12 24.71
CA GLN A 91 8.64 -6.42 23.45
C GLN A 91 7.87 -5.10 23.42
N LEU A 92 6.63 -5.06 23.93
CA LEU A 92 5.86 -3.82 24.09
C LEU A 92 6.59 -2.82 24.99
N ASP A 93 7.15 -3.28 26.13
CA ASP A 93 7.93 -2.42 27.04
C ASP A 93 9.13 -1.80 26.33
N MET A 94 9.87 -2.60 25.56
CA MET A 94 11.02 -2.11 24.80
C MET A 94 10.61 -1.13 23.72
N LEU A 95 9.53 -1.42 22.98
CA LEU A 95 8.99 -0.56 21.93
C LEU A 95 8.57 0.81 22.50
N ALA A 96 7.88 0.82 23.64
CA ALA A 96 7.52 2.03 24.36
C ALA A 96 8.78 2.84 24.76
N GLN A 97 9.79 2.14 25.29
CA GLN A 97 11.03 2.76 25.74
C GLN A 97 11.82 3.43 24.61
N VAL A 98 11.93 2.78 23.45
CA VAL A 98 12.65 3.39 22.30
C VAL A 98 11.84 4.49 21.63
N ALA A 99 10.51 4.44 21.67
CA ALA A 99 9.66 5.51 21.18
C ALA A 99 9.76 6.77 22.05
N ASP A 100 9.77 6.59 23.38
CA ASP A 100 9.90 7.69 24.33
C ASP A 100 11.26 8.40 24.26
N GLU A 101 12.33 7.62 24.03
CA GLU A 101 13.70 8.13 24.06
C GLU A 101 14.19 8.70 22.73
N TYR A 102 13.85 8.08 21.60
CA TYR A 102 14.41 8.42 20.28
C TYR A 102 13.40 8.99 19.28
N SER A 103 12.13 9.06 19.64
CA SER A 103 11.04 9.48 18.75
C SER A 103 10.15 10.54 19.41
N ASP A 104 9.02 10.86 18.81
CA ASP A 104 7.96 11.70 19.39
C ASP A 104 7.07 10.98 20.43
N GLY A 105 7.43 9.78 20.89
CA GLY A 105 6.63 8.99 21.82
C GLY A 105 5.37 8.36 21.23
N ILE A 106 5.21 8.37 19.89
CA ILE A 106 4.08 7.73 19.20
C ILE A 106 4.54 6.48 18.46
N LEU A 107 3.84 5.36 18.69
CA LEU A 107 4.03 4.12 17.96
C LEU A 107 2.87 3.94 16.98
N HIS A 108 3.19 3.83 15.70
CA HIS A 108 2.18 3.67 14.65
C HIS A 108 2.14 2.22 14.14
N ILE A 109 1.01 1.54 14.33
CA ILE A 109 0.71 0.23 13.76
C ILE A 109 0.42 0.37 12.26
N THR A 110 1.07 -0.45 11.47
CA THR A 110 0.96 -0.38 10.01
C THR A 110 -0.02 -1.40 9.44
N THR A 111 -0.47 -1.17 8.22
CA THR A 111 -1.29 -2.13 7.45
C THR A 111 -0.56 -3.43 7.05
N ARG A 112 0.67 -3.62 7.52
CA ARG A 112 1.47 -4.85 7.41
C ARG A 112 1.85 -5.43 8.77
N GLN A 113 1.19 -5.00 9.85
CA GLN A 113 1.44 -5.47 11.21
C GLN A 113 2.79 -5.02 11.82
N ASP A 114 3.61 -4.27 11.07
CA ASP A 114 4.82 -3.60 11.59
C ASP A 114 4.47 -2.42 12.49
N ILE A 115 5.50 -1.89 13.17
CA ILE A 115 5.47 -0.63 13.92
C ILE A 115 6.36 0.40 13.23
N GLN A 116 5.92 1.67 13.20
CA GLN A 116 6.73 2.81 12.78
C GLN A 116 6.91 3.80 13.92
N LEU A 117 8.15 4.26 14.09
CA LEU A 117 8.51 5.41 14.93
C LEU A 117 8.95 6.55 14.02
N HIS A 118 8.48 7.76 14.31
CA HIS A 118 8.77 8.93 13.50
C HIS A 118 9.68 9.90 14.26
N PHE A 119 10.40 10.74 13.50
CA PHE A 119 11.31 11.76 14.01
C PHE A 119 12.59 11.23 14.66
N VAL A 120 13.08 10.06 14.21
CA VAL A 120 14.30 9.42 14.72
C VAL A 120 15.55 9.95 14.01
N HIS A 121 16.55 10.41 14.75
CA HIS A 121 17.83 10.82 14.17
C HIS A 121 18.65 9.59 13.72
N ILE A 122 19.37 9.68 12.60
CA ILE A 122 20.06 8.49 12.04
C ILE A 122 21.14 7.94 13.00
N GLU A 123 21.79 8.81 13.77
CA GLU A 123 22.85 8.43 14.70
C GLU A 123 22.34 7.63 15.90
N ASP A 124 21.06 7.75 16.25
CA ASP A 124 20.44 6.97 17.33
C ASP A 124 20.00 5.57 16.84
N THR A 125 19.97 5.35 15.53
CA THR A 125 19.39 4.13 14.96
C THR A 125 20.17 2.85 15.32
N PRO A 126 21.52 2.82 15.37
CA PRO A 126 22.25 1.62 15.81
C PRO A 126 21.92 1.22 17.26
N ASP A 127 21.90 2.18 18.19
CA ASP A 127 21.63 1.91 19.60
C ASP A 127 20.18 1.46 19.83
N MET A 128 19.22 2.11 19.17
CA MET A 128 17.84 1.65 19.13
C MET A 128 17.73 0.20 18.59
N MET A 129 18.44 -0.13 17.51
CA MET A 129 18.45 -1.49 16.96
C MET A 129 19.04 -2.51 17.94
N ARG A 130 20.10 -2.17 18.67
CA ARG A 130 20.68 -3.06 19.70
C ARG A 130 19.68 -3.34 20.82
N ARG A 131 18.93 -2.33 21.23
CA ARG A 131 17.90 -2.44 22.27
C ARG A 131 16.72 -3.30 21.81
N LEU A 132 16.21 -3.08 20.60
CA LEU A 132 15.20 -3.94 19.99
C LEU A 132 15.69 -5.40 19.85
N ALA A 133 16.93 -5.61 19.42
CA ALA A 133 17.53 -6.93 19.29
C ALA A 133 17.67 -7.67 20.64
N SER A 134 17.76 -6.95 21.76
CA SER A 134 17.84 -7.54 23.10
C SER A 134 16.57 -8.32 23.49
N VAL A 135 15.42 -7.96 22.90
CA VAL A 135 14.12 -8.63 23.06
C VAL A 135 13.68 -9.40 21.81
N GLY A 136 14.63 -9.71 20.91
CA GLY A 136 14.40 -10.51 19.71
C GLY A 136 13.72 -9.79 18.55
N ILE A 137 13.60 -8.45 18.60
CA ILE A 137 13.04 -7.66 17.51
C ILE A 137 14.15 -7.27 16.52
N THR A 138 13.82 -7.28 15.22
CA THR A 138 14.72 -6.82 14.16
C THR A 138 14.09 -5.71 13.32
N THR A 139 14.95 -4.88 12.73
CA THR A 139 14.58 -3.88 11.71
C THR A 139 15.06 -4.29 10.31
N ARG A 140 15.78 -5.43 10.21
CA ARG A 140 16.32 -5.95 8.96
C ARG A 140 15.20 -6.23 7.97
N GLU A 141 15.38 -5.72 6.75
CA GLU A 141 14.51 -5.80 5.60
C GLU A 141 13.07 -5.29 5.83
N ALA A 142 12.86 -4.45 6.84
CA ALA A 142 11.58 -3.76 7.04
C ALA A 142 11.24 -2.83 5.85
N CYS A 143 12.26 -2.25 5.23
CA CYS A 143 12.22 -1.45 4.02
C CYS A 143 13.23 -1.99 2.96
N GLY A 144 13.51 -1.22 1.89
CA GLY A 144 14.41 -1.63 0.81
C GLY A 144 13.76 -2.50 -0.28
N ASN A 145 14.60 -2.97 -1.21
CA ASN A 145 14.25 -3.89 -2.30
C ASN A 145 14.56 -5.34 -1.88
N SER A 146 13.80 -5.80 -0.89
CA SER A 146 13.94 -7.11 -0.23
C SER A 146 12.56 -7.61 0.24
N VAL A 147 12.56 -8.68 1.04
CA VAL A 147 11.35 -9.28 1.64
C VAL A 147 10.88 -8.44 2.84
N ARG A 148 9.73 -7.80 2.68
CA ARG A 148 9.05 -7.04 3.73
C ARG A 148 8.49 -7.97 4.81
N ASN A 149 7.84 -7.40 5.81
CA ASN A 149 7.16 -8.18 6.84
C ASN A 149 6.23 -9.24 6.24
N VAL A 150 6.20 -10.41 6.86
CA VAL A 150 5.27 -11.49 6.52
C VAL A 150 3.97 -11.21 7.25
N THR A 151 2.93 -10.87 6.49
CA THR A 151 1.60 -10.63 7.05
C THR A 151 0.93 -11.98 7.34
N CYS A 152 0.31 -12.13 8.51
CA CYS A 152 -0.42 -13.34 8.87
C CYS A 152 -1.76 -12.97 9.50
N CYS A 153 -2.75 -13.86 9.38
CA CYS A 153 -4.03 -13.69 10.02
C CYS A 153 -3.87 -13.46 11.53
N HIS A 154 -4.29 -12.30 12.02
CA HIS A 154 -4.21 -11.96 13.46
C HIS A 154 -5.10 -12.86 14.33
N LEU A 155 -6.04 -13.61 13.74
CA LEU A 155 -6.87 -14.63 14.41
C LEU A 155 -6.37 -16.07 14.21
N ALA A 156 -5.24 -16.30 13.52
CA ALA A 156 -4.74 -17.67 13.33
C ALA A 156 -4.54 -18.38 14.69
N GLY A 157 -4.99 -19.63 14.76
CA GLY A 157 -5.02 -20.49 15.95
C GLY A 157 -6.31 -20.38 16.80
N VAL A 158 -7.02 -19.26 16.71
CA VAL A 158 -8.21 -18.96 17.52
C VAL A 158 -9.47 -18.71 16.68
N CYS A 159 -9.32 -18.55 15.37
CA CYS A 159 -10.41 -18.31 14.45
C CYS A 159 -11.37 -19.51 14.37
N ARG A 160 -12.67 -19.24 14.26
CA ARG A 160 -13.72 -20.26 14.08
C ARG A 160 -13.83 -20.79 12.64
N THR A 161 -13.27 -20.07 11.67
CA THR A 161 -13.38 -20.38 10.23
C THR A 161 -12.06 -20.77 9.59
N GLU A 162 -10.97 -20.87 10.35
CA GLU A 162 -9.69 -21.29 9.82
C GLU A 162 -9.65 -22.80 9.52
N VAL A 163 -8.88 -23.18 8.51
CA VAL A 163 -8.60 -24.59 8.19
C VAL A 163 -7.60 -25.17 9.20
N PHE A 164 -6.51 -24.43 9.45
CA PHE A 164 -5.54 -24.69 10.50
C PHE A 164 -4.74 -23.41 10.79
N ASP A 165 -4.00 -23.41 11.90
CA ASP A 165 -3.20 -22.28 12.34
C ASP A 165 -2.03 -22.00 11.39
N ALA A 166 -2.06 -20.86 10.71
CA ALA A 166 -1.05 -20.45 9.76
C ALA A 166 0.19 -19.79 10.40
N THR A 167 0.16 -19.50 11.70
CA THR A 167 1.24 -18.76 12.38
C THR A 167 2.61 -19.42 12.29
N PRO A 168 2.81 -20.70 12.65
CA PRO A 168 4.16 -21.27 12.64
C PRO A 168 4.78 -21.33 11.24
N TYR A 169 3.95 -21.45 10.19
CA TYR A 169 4.40 -21.40 8.80
C TYR A 169 4.84 -19.98 8.40
N SER A 170 4.13 -18.96 8.86
CA SER A 170 4.48 -17.56 8.60
C SER A 170 5.76 -17.13 9.33
N GLU A 171 5.99 -17.65 10.54
CA GLU A 171 7.20 -17.44 11.32
C GLU A 171 8.41 -18.12 10.67
N ALA A 172 8.27 -19.40 10.30
CA ALA A 172 9.31 -20.15 9.59
C ALA A 172 9.66 -19.49 8.25
N PHE A 173 8.67 -18.99 7.51
CA PHE A 173 8.89 -18.24 6.27
C PHE A 173 9.66 -16.95 6.52
N ALA A 174 9.29 -16.20 7.56
CA ALA A 174 9.94 -14.96 7.92
C ALA A 174 11.40 -15.20 8.30
N GLU A 175 11.67 -16.19 9.15
CA GLU A 175 13.02 -16.56 9.59
C GLU A 175 13.88 -17.03 8.41
N PHE A 176 13.34 -17.92 7.57
CA PHE A 176 14.08 -18.49 6.44
C PHE A 176 14.53 -17.45 5.41
N LEU A 177 13.65 -16.51 5.04
CA LEU A 177 13.97 -15.50 4.02
C LEU A 177 14.65 -14.25 4.57
N LEU A 178 14.65 -14.02 5.89
CA LEU A 178 15.29 -12.86 6.48
C LEU A 178 16.79 -12.89 6.21
N GLY A 179 17.26 -11.96 5.38
CA GLY A 179 18.67 -11.88 5.05
C GLY A 179 19.20 -12.97 4.12
N HIS A 180 18.32 -13.78 3.53
CA HIS A 180 18.72 -14.87 2.66
C HIS A 180 19.34 -14.35 1.34
N ASP A 181 20.42 -14.96 0.85
CA ASP A 181 21.16 -14.50 -0.33
C ASP A 181 20.28 -14.35 -1.57
N ASP A 182 19.41 -15.35 -1.83
CA ASP A 182 18.47 -15.35 -2.95
C ASP A 182 17.40 -14.23 -2.92
N VAL A 183 17.30 -13.45 -1.84
CA VAL A 183 16.36 -12.33 -1.74
C VAL A 183 17.02 -10.95 -1.69
N GLN A 184 18.35 -10.89 -1.87
CA GLN A 184 19.10 -9.64 -1.76
C GLN A 184 19.14 -8.82 -3.06
N ASP A 185 18.76 -9.39 -4.21
CA ASP A 185 18.92 -8.77 -5.53
C ASP A 185 17.57 -8.59 -6.29
N PHE A 186 16.55 -8.15 -5.56
CA PHE A 186 15.27 -7.79 -6.19
C PHE A 186 15.32 -6.38 -6.78
N GLY A 187 14.59 -6.19 -7.89
CA GLY A 187 14.32 -4.85 -8.41
C GLY A 187 13.40 -4.02 -7.52
N ARG A 188 12.62 -4.67 -6.65
CA ARG A 188 11.66 -4.00 -5.77
C ARG A 188 11.20 -4.86 -4.59
N LYS A 189 10.60 -4.21 -3.60
CA LYS A 189 9.96 -4.84 -2.43
C LYS A 189 9.09 -6.05 -2.79
N PHE A 190 9.23 -7.10 -1.99
CA PHE A 190 8.45 -8.34 -2.06
C PHE A 190 7.68 -8.53 -0.75
N LYS A 191 6.38 -8.81 -0.84
CA LYS A 191 5.43 -8.82 0.27
C LYS A 191 4.73 -10.18 0.37
N PRO A 192 5.13 -11.04 1.31
CA PRO A 192 4.46 -12.30 1.60
C PRO A 192 3.23 -12.13 2.49
N ALA A 193 2.29 -13.06 2.40
CA ALA A 193 1.16 -13.17 3.31
C ALA A 193 0.68 -14.61 3.53
N PHE A 194 0.11 -14.88 4.71
CA PHE A 194 -0.49 -16.15 5.11
C PHE A 194 -1.91 -15.94 5.66
N SER A 195 -2.83 -16.82 5.29
CA SER A 195 -4.18 -16.86 5.86
C SER A 195 -4.61 -18.28 6.17
N GLY A 196 -5.21 -18.46 7.35
CA GLY A 196 -5.88 -19.70 7.75
C GLY A 196 -7.29 -19.83 7.18
N CYS A 197 -7.90 -18.74 6.72
CA CYS A 197 -9.32 -18.67 6.36
C CYS A 197 -9.50 -18.20 4.92
N GLU A 198 -10.40 -18.84 4.18
CA GLU A 198 -10.71 -18.46 2.80
C GLU A 198 -11.54 -17.16 2.72
N ALA A 199 -12.57 -17.03 3.56
CA ALA A 199 -13.53 -15.93 3.50
C ALA A 199 -13.12 -14.68 4.30
N GLU A 200 -12.23 -14.81 5.27
CA GLU A 200 -11.84 -13.69 6.15
C GLU A 200 -10.72 -12.84 5.54
N ALA A 201 -10.68 -11.58 5.94
CA ALA A 201 -9.77 -10.57 5.42
C ALA A 201 -8.52 -10.35 6.31
N CYS A 202 -8.17 -11.34 7.14
CA CYS A 202 -7.08 -11.18 8.12
C CYS A 202 -5.67 -11.38 7.53
N GLY A 203 -5.53 -12.18 6.45
CA GLY A 203 -4.23 -12.42 5.77
C GLY A 203 -4.08 -11.71 4.42
N LEU A 204 -5.18 -11.49 3.69
CA LEU A 204 -5.24 -10.73 2.43
C LEU A 204 -4.34 -11.29 1.31
N VAL A 205 -4.26 -12.60 1.20
CA VAL A 205 -3.26 -13.29 0.34
C VAL A 205 -3.36 -12.94 -1.16
N MET A 206 -4.50 -12.45 -1.65
CA MET A 206 -4.68 -12.20 -3.09
C MET A 206 -4.20 -10.83 -3.59
N MET A 207 -3.76 -9.93 -2.70
CA MET A 207 -3.15 -8.64 -3.07
C MET A 207 -1.63 -8.57 -2.85
N HIS A 208 -1.03 -9.67 -2.38
CA HIS A 208 0.38 -9.77 -2.01
C HIS A 208 1.24 -10.28 -3.16
N ASP A 209 2.56 -10.06 -3.07
CA ASP A 209 3.50 -10.54 -4.10
C ASP A 209 3.51 -12.08 -4.13
N ILE A 210 3.40 -12.71 -2.96
CA ILE A 210 3.11 -14.14 -2.77
C ILE A 210 2.16 -14.32 -1.59
N GLY A 211 1.21 -15.24 -1.69
CA GLY A 211 0.19 -15.46 -0.68
C GLY A 211 -0.10 -16.94 -0.47
N TYR A 212 -0.26 -17.37 0.79
CA TYR A 212 -0.48 -18.76 1.18
C TYR A 212 -1.82 -18.90 1.90
N LEU A 213 -2.77 -19.60 1.29
CA LEU A 213 -4.09 -19.89 1.87
C LEU A 213 -4.14 -21.33 2.36
N ALA A 214 -4.35 -21.53 3.66
CA ALA A 214 -4.37 -22.84 4.29
C ALA A 214 -5.42 -23.77 3.64
N GLN A 215 -5.01 -25.02 3.35
CA GLN A 215 -5.86 -26.06 2.79
C GLN A 215 -5.48 -27.45 3.34
N VAL A 216 -6.46 -28.34 3.40
CA VAL A 216 -6.24 -29.76 3.67
C VAL A 216 -6.76 -30.55 2.47
N GLN A 217 -5.92 -31.43 1.94
CA GLN A 217 -6.29 -32.35 0.86
C GLN A 217 -6.07 -33.79 1.28
N GLU A 218 -6.78 -34.71 0.64
CA GLU A 218 -6.54 -36.15 0.81
C GLU A 218 -5.44 -36.60 -0.16
N VAL A 219 -4.33 -37.10 0.37
CA VAL A 219 -3.21 -37.65 -0.40
C VAL A 219 -2.92 -39.05 0.14
N ASP A 220 -2.93 -40.06 -0.73
CA ASP A 220 -2.76 -41.47 -0.37
C ASP A 220 -3.70 -41.94 0.76
N GLY A 221 -4.93 -41.44 0.77
CA GLY A 221 -5.96 -41.77 1.77
C GLY A 221 -5.73 -41.15 3.16
N LYS A 222 -4.82 -40.16 3.28
CA LYS A 222 -4.56 -39.44 4.52
C LYS A 222 -4.76 -37.92 4.32
N PRO A 223 -5.29 -37.20 5.33
CA PRO A 223 -5.34 -35.75 5.28
C PRO A 223 -3.91 -35.20 5.32
N LYS A 224 -3.57 -34.38 4.32
CA LYS A 224 -2.31 -33.67 4.21
C LYS A 224 -2.57 -32.17 4.26
N ARG A 225 -1.86 -31.48 5.15
CA ARG A 225 -1.88 -30.01 5.24
C ARG A 225 -1.01 -29.42 4.14
N GLY A 226 -1.42 -28.24 3.69
CA GLY A 226 -0.71 -27.47 2.68
C GLY A 226 -1.41 -26.16 2.42
N PHE A 227 -1.04 -25.51 1.33
CA PHE A 227 -1.55 -24.19 1.00
C PHE A 227 -1.84 -24.07 -0.49
N LYS A 228 -2.95 -23.41 -0.81
CA LYS A 228 -3.12 -22.83 -2.13
C LYS A 228 -2.26 -21.56 -2.22
N VAL A 229 -1.41 -21.49 -3.24
CA VAL A 229 -0.40 -20.43 -3.37
C VAL A 229 -0.77 -19.46 -4.48
N TYR A 230 -0.78 -18.18 -4.16
CA TYR A 230 -1.01 -17.07 -5.07
C TYR A 230 0.28 -16.29 -5.31
N VAL A 231 0.45 -15.69 -6.49
CA VAL A 231 1.62 -14.88 -6.84
C VAL A 231 1.25 -13.70 -7.75
N GLY A 232 2.02 -12.62 -7.70
CA GLY A 232 1.89 -11.51 -8.64
C GLY A 232 0.79 -10.51 -8.30
N GLY A 233 0.38 -10.42 -7.03
CA GLY A 233 -0.56 -9.41 -6.57
C GLY A 233 0.11 -8.05 -6.29
N GLY A 234 -0.70 -7.00 -6.21
CA GLY A 234 -0.24 -5.73 -5.65
C GLY A 234 -1.10 -4.55 -6.05
N LEU A 235 -1.43 -3.71 -5.07
CA LEU A 235 -2.21 -2.48 -5.23
C LEU A 235 -1.44 -1.42 -6.04
N GLY A 236 -0.66 -0.51 -5.42
CA GLY A 236 -0.01 0.58 -6.16
C GLY A 236 -1.02 1.44 -6.92
N THR A 237 -0.58 2.15 -7.98
CA THR A 237 -1.47 3.00 -8.80
C THR A 237 -2.56 2.21 -9.52
N VAL A 238 -2.18 1.05 -10.08
CA VAL A 238 -3.06 0.14 -10.81
C VAL A 238 -3.00 -1.21 -10.12
N PRO A 239 -4.09 -1.66 -9.47
CA PRO A 239 -4.07 -2.89 -8.69
C PRO A 239 -4.09 -4.13 -9.60
N HIS A 240 -3.29 -5.14 -9.26
CA HIS A 240 -3.29 -6.44 -9.93
C HIS A 240 -3.65 -7.54 -8.94
N GLN A 241 -4.64 -8.36 -9.29
CA GLN A 241 -5.02 -9.53 -8.51
C GLN A 241 -3.95 -10.61 -8.66
N ALA A 242 -3.52 -11.20 -7.54
CA ALA A 242 -2.61 -12.33 -7.57
C ALA A 242 -3.26 -13.52 -8.33
N LYS A 243 -2.43 -14.28 -9.01
CA LYS A 243 -2.82 -15.47 -9.78
C LYS A 243 -2.45 -16.72 -9.01
N VAL A 244 -3.22 -17.79 -9.18
CA VAL A 244 -2.91 -19.07 -8.56
C VAL A 244 -1.61 -19.63 -9.16
N LEU A 245 -0.57 -19.72 -8.33
CA LEU A 245 0.70 -20.35 -8.68
C LEU A 245 0.60 -21.87 -8.51
N SER A 246 0.02 -22.33 -7.40
CA SER A 246 -0.20 -23.74 -7.09
C SER A 246 -1.55 -23.92 -6.42
N GLU A 247 -2.35 -24.88 -6.88
CA GLU A 247 -3.60 -25.24 -6.22
C GLU A 247 -3.36 -25.89 -4.85
N PHE A 248 -2.23 -26.57 -4.68
CA PHE A 248 -1.84 -27.17 -3.41
C PHE A 248 -0.34 -27.37 -3.32
N THR A 249 0.26 -26.75 -2.32
CA THR A 249 1.66 -26.91 -1.94
C THR A 249 1.69 -27.53 -0.55
N PRO A 250 2.17 -28.77 -0.40
CA PRO A 250 2.39 -29.39 0.91
C PRO A 250 3.24 -28.50 1.82
N GLU A 251 3.04 -28.62 3.13
CA GLU A 251 3.78 -27.82 4.11
C GLU A 251 5.30 -27.90 3.95
N GLU A 252 5.84 -29.09 3.73
CA GLU A 252 7.28 -29.29 3.53
C GLU A 252 7.86 -28.60 2.26
N GLU A 253 7.01 -28.15 1.33
CA GLU A 253 7.40 -27.53 0.06
C GLU A 253 7.27 -25.99 0.05
N ILE A 254 6.78 -25.36 1.14
CA ILE A 254 6.53 -23.91 1.18
C ILE A 254 7.80 -23.09 1.02
N LEU A 255 8.80 -23.33 1.88
CA LEU A 255 10.07 -22.59 1.89
C LEU A 255 10.86 -22.74 0.59
N PRO A 256 11.01 -23.95 0.04
CA PRO A 256 11.71 -24.07 -1.23
C PRO A 256 10.95 -23.45 -2.42
N LEU A 257 9.61 -23.53 -2.44
CA LEU A 257 8.82 -22.85 -3.46
C LEU A 257 9.04 -21.34 -3.38
N ALA A 258 9.08 -20.78 -2.18
CA ALA A 258 9.37 -19.37 -1.94
C ALA A 258 10.77 -18.97 -2.45
N GLN A 259 11.77 -19.81 -2.21
CA GLN A 259 13.14 -19.60 -2.71
C GLN A 259 13.20 -19.63 -4.23
N ALA A 260 12.52 -20.58 -4.88
CA ALA A 260 12.44 -20.66 -6.34
C ALA A 260 11.77 -19.41 -6.93
N VAL A 261 10.62 -18.99 -6.38
CA VAL A 261 9.94 -17.75 -6.78
C VAL A 261 10.88 -16.53 -6.62
N SER A 262 11.61 -16.47 -5.52
CA SER A 262 12.56 -15.39 -5.23
C SER A 262 13.67 -15.33 -6.28
N ARG A 263 14.30 -16.46 -6.63
CA ARG A 263 15.35 -16.52 -7.66
C ARG A 263 14.84 -16.17 -9.05
N VAL A 264 13.64 -16.63 -9.42
CA VAL A 264 13.01 -16.22 -10.69
C VAL A 264 12.78 -14.71 -10.71
N PHE A 265 12.28 -14.13 -9.61
CA PHE A 265 12.06 -12.69 -9.52
C PHE A 265 13.36 -11.89 -9.52
N ALA A 266 14.40 -12.33 -8.81
CA ALA A 266 15.71 -11.69 -8.80
C ALA A 266 16.37 -11.70 -10.20
N ARG A 267 16.24 -12.82 -10.94
CA ARG A 267 16.83 -12.99 -12.27
C ARG A 267 16.09 -12.20 -13.36
N LEU A 268 14.75 -12.23 -13.36
CA LEU A 268 13.94 -11.75 -14.47
C LEU A 268 13.17 -10.46 -14.18
N GLY A 269 13.10 -10.04 -12.92
CA GLY A 269 12.45 -8.81 -12.50
C GLY A 269 13.14 -7.57 -13.07
N GLU A 270 12.35 -6.56 -13.43
CA GLU A 270 12.86 -5.26 -13.86
C GLU A 270 13.59 -4.56 -12.70
N LYS A 271 14.77 -3.98 -12.96
CA LYS A 271 15.62 -3.32 -11.94
C LYS A 271 15.93 -1.86 -12.25
N ARG A 272 15.81 -1.45 -13.51
CA ARG A 272 16.05 -0.08 -13.98
C ARG A 272 14.81 0.77 -13.75
N ASN A 273 13.67 0.33 -14.28
CA ASN A 273 12.42 1.07 -14.12
C ASN A 273 11.66 0.64 -12.86
N ARG A 274 11.81 1.42 -11.79
CA ARG A 274 11.21 1.16 -10.47
C ARG A 274 9.68 1.06 -10.50
N ASN A 275 9.02 1.70 -11.47
CA ASN A 275 7.56 1.67 -11.63
C ASN A 275 7.07 0.35 -12.24
N ARG A 276 7.95 -0.40 -12.92
CA ARG A 276 7.67 -1.73 -13.49
C ARG A 276 8.41 -2.88 -12.77
N ALA A 277 9.10 -2.58 -11.67
CA ALA A 277 9.99 -3.50 -10.96
C ALA A 277 9.30 -4.47 -9.97
N ARG A 278 8.00 -4.36 -9.73
CA ARG A 278 7.26 -5.31 -8.86
C ARG A 278 6.97 -6.61 -9.60
N ILE A 279 6.95 -7.74 -8.88
CA ILE A 279 6.71 -9.07 -9.46
C ILE A 279 5.39 -9.18 -10.22
N LYS A 280 4.35 -8.41 -9.84
CA LYS A 280 3.08 -8.34 -10.57
C LYS A 280 3.24 -8.03 -12.06
N PHE A 281 4.21 -7.19 -12.43
CA PHE A 281 4.48 -6.84 -13.82
C PHE A 281 5.22 -7.96 -14.55
N LEU A 282 6.12 -8.66 -13.85
CA LEU A 282 6.79 -9.84 -14.38
C LEU A 282 5.78 -10.95 -14.69
N VAL A 283 4.89 -11.26 -13.74
CA VAL A 283 3.83 -12.26 -13.91
C VAL A 283 2.87 -11.85 -15.02
N ALA A 284 2.48 -10.57 -15.09
CA ALA A 284 1.63 -10.07 -16.18
C ALA A 284 2.31 -10.17 -17.56
N LYS A 285 3.61 -9.87 -17.64
CA LYS A 285 4.39 -9.93 -18.88
C LYS A 285 4.56 -11.37 -19.39
N LEU A 286 4.86 -12.31 -18.50
CA LEU A 286 5.09 -13.71 -18.87
C LEU A 286 3.78 -14.49 -19.08
N GLY A 287 2.73 -14.11 -18.34
CA GLY A 287 1.59 -14.98 -18.10
C GLY A 287 1.88 -16.00 -16.99
N ILE A 288 0.82 -16.43 -16.29
CA ILE A 288 0.96 -17.30 -15.12
C ILE A 288 1.53 -18.70 -15.46
N GLU A 289 1.19 -19.23 -16.64
CA GLU A 289 1.66 -20.56 -17.07
C GLU A 289 3.18 -20.59 -17.27
N GLU A 290 3.72 -19.59 -17.96
CA GLU A 290 5.16 -19.48 -18.19
C GLU A 290 5.92 -19.17 -16.89
N PHE A 291 5.36 -18.30 -16.05
CA PHE A 291 5.94 -18.03 -14.73
C PHE A 291 6.01 -19.32 -13.88
N ARG A 292 4.93 -20.12 -13.86
CA ARG A 292 4.90 -21.41 -13.16
C ARG A 292 5.94 -22.39 -13.69
N ARG A 293 6.09 -22.49 -15.03
CA ARG A 293 7.12 -23.33 -15.66
C ARG A 293 8.52 -22.95 -15.21
N LEU A 294 8.84 -21.64 -15.20
CA LEU A 294 10.14 -21.13 -14.77
C LEU A 294 10.43 -21.39 -13.29
N VAL A 295 9.42 -21.26 -12.43
CA VAL A 295 9.54 -21.57 -11.00
C VAL A 295 9.81 -23.07 -10.78
N GLU A 296 9.12 -23.93 -11.50
CA GLU A 296 9.32 -25.39 -11.43
C GLU A 296 10.71 -25.81 -11.95
N GLU A 297 11.20 -25.16 -13.02
CA GLU A 297 12.56 -25.37 -13.51
C GLU A 297 13.61 -24.93 -12.50
N GLU A 298 13.42 -23.76 -11.88
CA GLU A 298 14.32 -23.27 -10.83
C GLU A 298 14.33 -24.23 -9.64
N ARG A 299 13.14 -24.69 -9.22
CA ARG A 299 12.95 -25.61 -8.09
C ARG A 299 13.79 -26.89 -8.23
N LYS A 300 13.87 -27.47 -9.43
CA LYS A 300 14.67 -28.68 -9.72
C LYS A 300 16.17 -28.48 -9.58
N THR A 301 16.64 -27.24 -9.65
CA THR A 301 18.06 -26.88 -9.60
C THR A 301 18.52 -26.34 -8.26
N LEU A 302 17.58 -26.12 -7.33
CA LEU A 302 17.92 -25.62 -6.00
C LEU A 302 18.82 -26.64 -5.28
N PRO A 303 19.96 -26.21 -4.70
CA PRO A 303 20.69 -27.07 -3.78
C PRO A 303 19.79 -27.38 -2.58
N HIS A 304 19.87 -28.61 -2.08
CA HIS A 304 19.13 -28.98 -0.88
C HIS A 304 19.56 -28.11 0.31
N ASP A 305 18.58 -27.70 1.11
CA ASP A 305 18.76 -26.93 2.32
C ASP A 305 17.91 -27.55 3.42
N ASP A 306 18.58 -28.03 4.48
CA ASP A 306 17.91 -28.68 5.62
C ASP A 306 16.90 -27.74 6.30
N ARG A 307 17.10 -26.42 6.20
CA ARG A 307 16.20 -25.39 6.76
C ARG A 307 14.81 -25.42 6.12
N TRP A 308 14.67 -25.96 4.90
CA TRP A 308 13.37 -26.09 4.24
C TRP A 308 12.34 -26.86 5.07
N THR A 309 12.78 -27.79 5.89
CA THR A 309 11.91 -28.66 6.68
C THR A 309 12.20 -28.62 8.18
N ALA A 310 13.21 -27.87 8.63
CA ALA A 310 13.59 -27.81 10.06
C ALA A 310 12.41 -27.40 10.98
N TYR A 311 11.52 -26.53 10.50
CA TYR A 311 10.36 -26.09 11.26
C TYR A 311 9.26 -27.18 11.39
N MET A 312 9.31 -28.24 10.58
CA MET A 312 8.33 -29.33 10.63
C MET A 312 8.39 -30.09 11.96
N ASP A 313 9.55 -30.16 12.59
CA ASP A 313 9.73 -30.82 13.89
C ASP A 313 9.08 -30.02 15.04
N THR A 314 8.94 -28.70 14.87
CA THR A 314 8.33 -27.81 15.86
C THR A 314 6.82 -27.67 15.68
N LEU A 315 6.28 -27.88 14.47
CA LEU A 315 4.84 -27.79 14.18
C LEU A 315 3.95 -28.57 15.16
N PRO A 316 4.23 -29.84 15.53
CA PRO A 316 3.38 -30.60 16.45
C PRO A 316 3.38 -30.03 17.88
N HIS A 317 4.36 -29.21 18.22
CA HIS A 317 4.58 -28.65 19.55
C HIS A 317 4.17 -27.18 19.66
N TYR A 318 3.87 -26.53 18.53
CA TYR A 318 3.37 -25.16 18.51
C TYR A 318 1.97 -25.12 19.11
N GLU A 319 1.85 -24.49 20.27
CA GLU A 319 0.58 -24.24 20.93
C GLU A 319 0.67 -22.94 21.72
N GLU A 320 -0.26 -22.04 21.45
CA GLU A 320 -0.48 -20.89 22.29
C GLU A 320 -1.24 -21.30 23.55
N LYS A 321 -0.73 -20.88 24.70
CA LYS A 321 -1.32 -21.24 25.98
C LYS A 321 -2.01 -20.02 26.59
N PRO A 322 -3.24 -20.19 27.12
CA PRO A 322 -3.89 -19.13 27.88
C PRO A 322 -3.14 -18.92 29.20
N SER A 323 -3.02 -17.67 29.62
CA SER A 323 -2.44 -17.33 30.93
C SER A 323 -3.39 -17.58 32.11
N ARG A 324 -4.69 -17.78 31.81
CA ARG A 324 -5.77 -17.94 32.78
C ARG A 324 -6.72 -19.07 32.37
N PRO A 325 -7.43 -19.72 33.30
CA PRO A 325 -8.37 -20.78 32.98
C PRO A 325 -9.62 -20.25 32.23
N PRO A 326 -10.31 -21.12 31.45
CA PRO A 326 -11.52 -20.73 30.75
C PRO A 326 -12.65 -20.54 31.75
N THR A 327 -13.33 -19.40 31.69
CA THR A 327 -14.48 -19.12 32.56
C THR A 327 -15.52 -18.31 31.81
N PHE A 328 -16.79 -18.73 31.87
CA PHE A 328 -17.89 -18.05 31.21
C PHE A 328 -18.30 -16.78 31.96
N LEU A 329 -18.83 -15.80 31.21
CA LEU A 329 -19.35 -14.55 31.76
C LEU A 329 -20.54 -14.82 32.71
N ASN A 330 -20.42 -14.43 33.97
CA ASN A 330 -21.26 -14.90 35.08
C ASN A 330 -22.40 -13.94 35.49
N GLY A 331 -23.03 -13.25 34.54
CA GLY A 331 -24.22 -12.43 34.81
C GLY A 331 -23.98 -11.17 35.65
N GLN A 332 -22.73 -10.71 35.76
CA GLN A 332 -22.40 -9.40 36.35
C GLN A 332 -23.16 -8.26 35.64
N VAL A 333 -23.47 -7.19 36.39
CA VAL A 333 -24.14 -6.00 35.86
C VAL A 333 -23.21 -5.32 34.86
N ARG A 334 -23.69 -5.16 33.63
CA ARG A 334 -22.95 -4.56 32.52
C ARG A 334 -23.39 -3.11 32.30
N SER A 335 -22.45 -2.20 32.14
CA SER A 335 -22.75 -0.83 31.70
C SER A 335 -23.19 -0.83 30.23
N SER A 336 -23.88 0.23 29.79
CA SER A 336 -24.21 0.41 28.38
C SER A 336 -22.96 0.53 27.51
N GLU A 337 -21.93 1.20 28.02
CA GLU A 337 -20.62 1.36 27.35
C GLU A 337 -19.93 0.01 27.15
N PHE A 338 -19.92 -0.85 28.17
CA PHE A 338 -19.38 -2.21 28.06
C PHE A 338 -20.11 -3.02 26.99
N ASN A 339 -21.44 -2.95 26.92
CA ASN A 339 -22.19 -3.71 25.91
C ASN A 339 -21.86 -3.25 24.49
N GLN A 340 -21.74 -1.93 24.27
CA GLN A 340 -21.35 -1.39 22.97
C GLN A 340 -19.93 -1.82 22.59
N TRP A 341 -18.98 -1.74 23.52
CA TRP A 341 -17.62 -2.23 23.31
C TRP A 341 -17.58 -3.74 23.06
N PHE A 342 -18.35 -4.53 23.81
CA PHE A 342 -18.44 -5.97 23.65
C PHE A 342 -18.94 -6.36 22.24
N GLU A 343 -19.95 -5.66 21.73
CA GLU A 343 -20.52 -5.92 20.40
C GLU A 343 -19.52 -5.69 19.26
N THR A 344 -18.60 -4.73 19.39
CA THR A 344 -17.69 -4.35 18.29
C THR A 344 -16.27 -4.86 18.48
N ASN A 345 -15.79 -4.96 19.71
CA ASN A 345 -14.39 -5.24 20.01
C ASN A 345 -14.15 -6.70 20.44
N VAL A 346 -15.18 -7.47 20.77
CA VAL A 346 -15.03 -8.84 21.27
C VAL A 346 -15.44 -9.85 20.21
N TYR A 347 -14.50 -10.73 19.86
CA TYR A 347 -14.73 -11.88 18.99
C TYR A 347 -14.65 -13.17 19.82
N SER A 348 -15.73 -13.96 19.82
CA SER A 348 -15.70 -15.30 20.44
C SER A 348 -14.80 -16.24 19.63
N GLN A 349 -13.67 -16.64 20.22
CA GLN A 349 -12.75 -17.60 19.60
C GLN A 349 -13.32 -19.02 19.59
N ARG A 350 -12.64 -19.92 18.88
CA ARG A 350 -13.07 -21.33 18.76
C ARG A 350 -12.93 -22.13 20.05
N GLN A 351 -12.04 -21.71 20.96
CA GLN A 351 -11.85 -22.36 22.27
C GLN A 351 -12.90 -21.84 23.25
N GLU A 352 -13.67 -22.74 23.87
CA GLU A 352 -14.74 -22.38 24.79
C GLU A 352 -14.24 -21.62 26.03
N GLY A 353 -14.99 -20.61 26.47
CA GLY A 353 -14.68 -19.80 27.65
C GLY A 353 -13.59 -18.75 27.44
N TYR A 354 -13.18 -18.53 26.19
CA TYR A 354 -12.24 -17.49 25.79
C TYR A 354 -12.79 -16.60 24.67
N SER A 355 -12.25 -15.40 24.60
CA SER A 355 -12.52 -14.40 23.56
C SER A 355 -11.23 -13.70 23.11
N VAL A 356 -11.31 -13.11 21.91
CA VAL A 356 -10.33 -12.15 21.40
C VAL A 356 -10.88 -10.76 21.56
N VAL A 357 -10.05 -9.84 22.05
CA VAL A 357 -10.38 -8.43 22.24
C VAL A 357 -9.55 -7.58 21.30
N THR A 358 -10.20 -6.83 20.42
CA THR A 358 -9.56 -5.82 19.59
C THR A 358 -9.49 -4.50 20.34
N VAL A 359 -8.28 -4.03 20.58
CA VAL A 359 -7.98 -2.69 21.06
C VAL A 359 -7.99 -1.75 19.85
N ASN A 360 -9.03 -0.91 19.76
CA ASN A 360 -9.20 0.05 18.68
C ASN A 360 -8.19 1.20 18.84
N LEU A 361 -7.36 1.42 17.82
CA LEU A 361 -6.32 2.44 17.78
C LEU A 361 -6.68 3.48 16.71
N PRO A 362 -7.25 4.63 17.10
CA PRO A 362 -7.55 5.71 16.15
C PRO A 362 -6.30 6.08 15.33
N LEU A 363 -6.43 6.06 14.00
CA LEU A 363 -5.33 6.32 13.05
C LEU A 363 -4.15 5.32 13.14
N GLY A 364 -4.30 4.25 13.91
CA GLY A 364 -3.29 3.24 14.16
C GLY A 364 -2.23 3.62 15.17
N ASP A 365 -2.48 4.61 16.04
CA ASP A 365 -1.48 5.14 16.95
C ASP A 365 -1.73 4.74 18.40
N LEU A 366 -0.65 4.54 19.15
CA LEU A 366 -0.66 4.62 20.61
C LEU A 366 0.57 5.39 21.13
N THR A 367 0.44 5.97 22.32
CA THR A 367 1.57 6.64 22.99
C THR A 367 2.51 5.65 23.68
N SER A 368 3.74 6.06 23.98
CA SER A 368 4.69 5.28 24.79
C SER A 368 4.07 4.86 26.12
N GLN A 369 3.41 5.79 26.82
CA GLN A 369 2.71 5.50 28.08
C GLN A 369 1.61 4.45 27.93
N GLN A 370 0.74 4.59 26.92
CA GLN A 370 -0.30 3.61 26.64
C GLN A 370 0.29 2.23 26.31
N THR A 371 1.47 2.19 25.69
CA THR A 371 2.15 0.95 25.34
C THR A 371 2.65 0.21 26.58
N TRP A 372 3.29 0.91 27.53
CA TRP A 372 3.70 0.30 28.80
C TRP A 372 2.51 -0.23 29.60
N GLU A 373 1.44 0.55 29.70
CA GLU A 373 0.26 0.12 30.44
C GLU A 373 -0.47 -1.04 29.74
N LEU A 374 -0.50 -1.04 28.40
CA LEU A 374 -1.01 -2.17 27.62
C LEU A 374 -0.14 -3.42 27.81
N ALA A 375 1.18 -3.29 27.98
CA ALA A 375 2.06 -4.41 28.31
C ALA A 375 1.71 -5.01 29.68
N ASP A 376 1.45 -4.17 30.69
CA ASP A 376 0.98 -4.62 32.01
C ASP A 376 -0.36 -5.37 31.93
N ILE A 377 -1.32 -4.83 31.17
CA ILE A 377 -2.62 -5.46 30.89
C ILE A 377 -2.41 -6.79 30.17
N ALA A 378 -1.52 -6.84 29.18
CA ALA A 378 -1.22 -8.06 28.43
C ALA A 378 -0.63 -9.14 29.34
N ARG A 379 0.39 -8.83 30.15
CA ARG A 379 0.96 -9.78 31.15
C ARG A 379 -0.11 -10.30 32.09
N LYS A 380 -1.03 -9.43 32.50
CA LYS A 380 -2.11 -9.77 33.43
C LYS A 380 -3.16 -10.71 32.82
N TYR A 381 -3.61 -10.46 31.59
CA TYR A 381 -4.79 -11.13 31.02
C TYR A 381 -4.51 -12.16 29.95
N VAL A 382 -3.42 -12.04 29.18
CA VAL A 382 -3.21 -12.85 27.96
C VAL A 382 -1.78 -13.37 27.79
N GLY A 383 -0.81 -12.91 28.57
CA GLY A 383 0.60 -13.26 28.40
C GLY A 383 1.15 -12.77 27.06
N ASP A 384 1.76 -13.66 26.29
CA ASP A 384 2.40 -13.37 25.00
C ASP A 384 1.42 -13.36 23.80
N ASN A 385 0.12 -13.46 24.05
CA ASN A 385 -0.89 -13.62 23.01
C ASN A 385 -1.38 -12.29 22.40
N VAL A 386 -0.48 -11.33 22.20
CA VAL A 386 -0.77 -10.02 21.58
C VAL A 386 -0.42 -10.06 20.10
N ARG A 387 -1.29 -9.50 19.23
CA ARG A 387 -0.98 -9.33 17.81
C ARG A 387 -1.43 -7.98 17.27
N SER A 388 -0.69 -7.40 16.33
CA SER A 388 -1.16 -6.27 15.52
C SER A 388 -1.96 -6.73 14.30
N THR A 389 -2.81 -5.85 13.77
CA THR A 389 -3.72 -6.16 12.65
C THR A 389 -3.41 -5.35 11.38
N VAL A 390 -3.97 -5.78 10.25
CA VAL A 390 -3.84 -5.08 8.95
C VAL A 390 -4.74 -3.83 8.86
N GLU A 391 -5.69 -3.71 9.78
CA GLU A 391 -6.53 -2.53 10.03
C GLU A 391 -5.85 -1.49 10.92
N GLN A 392 -4.64 -1.76 11.40
CA GLN A 392 -3.83 -0.89 12.28
C GLN A 392 -4.25 -0.93 13.76
N ASN A 393 -4.84 -2.03 14.21
CA ASN A 393 -5.24 -2.24 15.61
C ASN A 393 -4.33 -3.26 16.31
N ILE A 394 -4.56 -3.46 17.61
CA ILE A 394 -3.97 -4.56 18.39
C ILE A 394 -5.09 -5.51 18.84
N VAL A 395 -4.80 -6.81 18.90
CA VAL A 395 -5.68 -7.83 19.48
C VAL A 395 -5.01 -8.51 20.67
N LEU A 396 -5.79 -8.73 21.72
CA LEU A 396 -5.48 -9.55 22.88
C LEU A 396 -6.26 -10.86 22.72
N ARG A 397 -5.57 -11.98 22.52
CA ARG A 397 -6.21 -13.29 22.34
C ARG A 397 -6.18 -14.09 23.63
N TRP A 398 -7.03 -15.12 23.75
CA TRP A 398 -7.11 -15.96 24.93
C TRP A 398 -7.55 -15.21 26.20
N VAL A 399 -8.36 -14.16 26.04
CA VAL A 399 -8.99 -13.46 27.18
C VAL A 399 -10.07 -14.36 27.75
N SER A 400 -10.01 -14.71 29.03
CA SER A 400 -11.09 -15.45 29.71
C SER A 400 -12.38 -14.62 29.70
N ASP A 401 -13.54 -15.20 29.36
CA ASP A 401 -14.77 -14.40 29.20
C ASP A 401 -15.18 -13.68 30.50
N SER A 402 -14.85 -14.24 31.67
CA SER A 402 -15.10 -13.59 32.96
C SER A 402 -14.26 -12.34 33.20
N ASP A 403 -13.13 -12.19 32.50
CA ASP A 403 -12.23 -11.06 32.66
C ASP A 403 -12.62 -9.86 31.80
N LEU A 404 -13.49 -10.04 30.80
CA LEU A 404 -13.87 -8.99 29.85
C LEU A 404 -14.34 -7.69 30.53
N PRO A 405 -15.18 -7.70 31.59
CA PRO A 405 -15.57 -6.46 32.27
C PRO A 405 -14.39 -5.72 32.90
N ASN A 406 -13.49 -6.42 33.58
CA ASN A 406 -12.33 -5.79 34.23
C ASN A 406 -11.30 -5.32 33.19
N LEU A 407 -11.07 -6.11 32.14
CA LEU A 407 -10.22 -5.73 31.03
C LEU A 407 -10.73 -4.46 30.34
N PHE A 408 -12.05 -4.36 30.11
CA PHE A 408 -12.65 -3.15 29.55
C PHE A 408 -12.40 -1.91 30.41
N GLU A 409 -12.62 -1.99 31.73
CA GLU A 409 -12.39 -0.85 32.62
C GLU A 409 -10.91 -0.45 32.66
N GLU A 410 -9.97 -1.41 32.68
CA GLU A 410 -8.53 -1.12 32.64
C GLU A 410 -8.09 -0.52 31.29
N LEU A 411 -8.59 -1.03 30.17
CA LEU A 411 -8.34 -0.42 28.86
C LEU A 411 -8.92 1.01 28.79
N LYS A 412 -10.09 1.23 29.39
CA LYS A 412 -10.72 2.55 29.45
C LYS A 412 -9.91 3.54 30.29
N GLU A 413 -9.36 3.11 31.43
CA GLU A 413 -8.51 3.94 32.29
C GLU A 413 -7.29 4.50 31.54
N ILE A 414 -6.74 3.75 30.59
CA ILE A 414 -5.57 4.13 29.78
C ILE A 414 -5.96 4.77 28.44
N GLY A 415 -7.25 5.02 28.21
CA GLY A 415 -7.77 5.62 26.98
C GLY A 415 -7.79 4.70 25.75
N LEU A 416 -7.77 3.38 25.95
CA LEU A 416 -7.83 2.34 24.91
C LEU A 416 -9.13 1.51 24.96
N GLY A 417 -10.14 1.98 25.72
CA GLY A 417 -11.45 1.32 25.88
C GLY A 417 -12.49 1.68 24.82
N ASP A 418 -12.12 2.39 23.76
CA ASP A 418 -13.05 2.84 22.71
C ASP A 418 -13.72 1.67 21.97
N SER A 419 -15.03 1.77 21.79
CA SER A 419 -15.80 0.87 20.92
C SER A 419 -15.57 1.14 19.42
N GLY A 420 -16.18 0.34 18.56
CA GLY A 420 -16.21 0.57 17.12
C GLY A 420 -15.13 -0.14 16.31
N ALA A 421 -14.33 -1.04 16.92
CA ALA A 421 -13.39 -1.88 16.18
C ALA A 421 -14.11 -2.64 15.06
N GLY A 422 -13.51 -2.71 13.87
CA GLY A 422 -14.10 -3.41 12.73
C GLY A 422 -15.37 -2.78 12.15
N THR A 423 -15.77 -1.58 12.56
CA THR A 423 -16.93 -0.87 11.99
C THR A 423 -16.50 0.25 11.03
N ILE A 424 -17.45 0.98 10.46
CA ILE A 424 -17.20 2.14 9.60
C ILE A 424 -16.43 3.29 10.28
N VAL A 425 -16.39 3.32 11.62
CA VAL A 425 -15.59 4.30 12.37
C VAL A 425 -14.12 3.89 12.52
N ASP A 426 -13.79 2.62 12.26
CA ASP A 426 -12.43 2.06 12.30
C ASP A 426 -11.74 2.28 10.95
N ILE A 427 -11.37 3.53 10.71
CA ILE A 427 -10.84 4.00 9.42
C ILE A 427 -9.33 3.78 9.35
N THR A 428 -8.90 3.01 8.36
CA THR A 428 -7.46 2.81 8.06
C THR A 428 -6.93 3.98 7.23
N ALA A 429 -5.80 4.57 7.64
CA ALA A 429 -5.13 5.64 6.91
C ALA A 429 -3.62 5.44 6.84
N CYS A 430 -3.02 5.77 5.69
CA CYS A 430 -1.57 5.91 5.62
C CYS A 430 -1.10 7.26 6.19
N PRO A 431 0.21 7.46 6.46
CA PRO A 431 0.71 8.73 6.97
C PRO A 431 0.35 9.97 6.14
N GLY A 432 0.29 9.84 4.81
CA GLY A 432 -0.08 10.96 3.94
C GLY A 432 0.85 12.16 4.11
N THR A 433 0.29 13.36 4.00
CA THR A 433 1.01 14.64 4.09
C THR A 433 1.61 14.93 5.47
N ASP A 434 1.29 14.13 6.49
CA ASP A 434 1.80 14.38 7.85
C ASP A 434 3.31 14.14 7.91
N THR A 435 3.78 13.01 7.37
CA THR A 435 5.21 12.65 7.40
C THR A 435 5.74 11.99 6.12
N CYS A 436 4.89 11.64 5.14
CA CYS A 436 5.35 10.97 3.92
C CYS A 436 5.78 11.96 2.82
N LYS A 437 6.98 11.75 2.27
CA LYS A 437 7.51 12.49 1.09
C LYS A 437 6.59 12.48 -0.12
N LEU A 438 5.84 11.39 -0.30
CA LEU A 438 4.96 11.20 -1.46
C LEU A 438 3.50 11.58 -1.17
N GLY A 439 3.21 12.09 0.03
CA GLY A 439 1.86 12.50 0.39
C GLY A 439 1.40 13.68 -0.46
N ILE A 440 0.28 13.51 -1.16
CA ILE A 440 -0.35 14.57 -1.95
C ILE A 440 -1.43 15.27 -1.12
N ALA A 441 -2.28 14.50 -0.42
CA ALA A 441 -3.33 15.01 0.45
C ALA A 441 -3.31 14.33 1.84
N SER A 442 -3.95 14.98 2.82
CA SER A 442 -4.00 14.59 4.24
C SER A 442 -4.95 13.43 4.47
N SER A 443 -4.42 12.21 4.35
CA SER A 443 -5.19 11.00 4.63
C SER A 443 -5.54 10.84 6.10
N ARG A 444 -4.63 11.18 7.02
CA ARG A 444 -4.87 11.09 8.45
C ARG A 444 -5.80 12.18 8.96
N GLY A 445 -5.64 13.42 8.47
CA GLY A 445 -6.57 14.50 8.77
C GLY A 445 -8.00 14.18 8.29
N LEU A 446 -8.15 13.67 7.07
CA LEU A 446 -9.47 13.23 6.57
C LEU A 446 -10.05 12.07 7.40
N ALA A 447 -9.23 11.08 7.76
CA ALA A 447 -9.68 9.96 8.59
C ALA A 447 -10.14 10.43 9.97
N GLY A 448 -9.43 11.37 10.60
CA GLY A 448 -9.82 11.97 11.88
C GLY A 448 -11.15 12.71 11.80
N GLU A 449 -11.37 13.48 10.74
CA GLU A 449 -12.65 14.19 10.51
C GLU A 449 -13.81 13.20 10.32
N LEU A 450 -13.64 12.21 9.45
CA LEU A 450 -14.67 11.18 9.21
C LEU A 450 -14.98 10.38 10.47
N ARG A 451 -13.95 9.96 11.22
CA ARG A 451 -14.12 9.27 12.50
C ARG A 451 -14.94 10.13 13.47
N THR A 452 -14.61 11.41 13.60
CA THR A 452 -15.32 12.33 14.51
C THR A 452 -16.81 12.40 14.16
N ARG A 453 -17.15 12.62 12.88
CA ARG A 453 -18.54 12.71 12.42
C ARG A 453 -19.31 11.39 12.53
N LEU A 454 -18.70 10.27 12.16
CA LEU A 454 -19.33 8.96 12.20
C LEU A 454 -19.52 8.47 13.63
N THR A 455 -18.54 8.71 14.53
CA THR A 455 -18.64 8.36 15.96
C THR A 455 -19.80 9.09 16.62
N ALA A 456 -19.98 10.39 16.32
CA ALA A 456 -21.09 11.18 16.85
C ALA A 456 -22.48 10.64 16.44
N LYS A 457 -22.57 9.92 15.32
CA LYS A 457 -23.80 9.29 14.81
C LYS A 457 -23.88 7.78 15.08
N SER A 458 -22.85 7.17 15.67
CA SER A 458 -22.65 5.70 15.74
C SER A 458 -23.85 4.92 16.25
N ALA A 459 -24.51 5.38 17.32
CA ALA A 459 -25.70 4.75 17.90
C ALA A 459 -26.94 4.76 16.96
N SER A 460 -26.94 5.62 15.95
CA SER A 460 -28.03 5.80 14.99
C SER A 460 -27.70 5.29 13.58
N LEU A 461 -26.49 4.78 13.35
CA LEU A 461 -26.10 4.27 12.04
C LEU A 461 -26.95 3.04 11.68
N PRO A 462 -27.53 2.99 10.47
CA PRO A 462 -28.23 1.80 9.98
C PRO A 462 -27.33 0.56 10.01
N ASP A 463 -27.87 -0.59 10.41
CA ASP A 463 -27.11 -1.85 10.48
C ASP A 463 -26.39 -2.19 9.16
N ALA A 464 -27.01 -1.85 8.03
CA ALA A 464 -26.45 -2.10 6.70
C ALA A 464 -25.09 -1.43 6.45
N ILE A 465 -24.77 -0.34 7.17
CA ILE A 465 -23.53 0.43 6.96
C ILE A 465 -22.52 0.27 8.09
N LYS A 466 -22.89 -0.36 9.20
CA LYS A 466 -22.02 -0.46 10.39
C LYS A 466 -20.70 -1.15 10.07
N ASP A 467 -20.71 -2.17 9.23
CA ASP A 467 -19.53 -2.99 8.96
C ASP A 467 -18.73 -2.57 7.71
N LEU A 468 -19.15 -1.48 7.03
CA LEU A 468 -18.43 -0.98 5.86
C LEU A 468 -17.03 -0.50 6.23
N LYS A 469 -16.06 -0.72 5.35
CA LYS A 469 -14.67 -0.29 5.55
C LYS A 469 -14.39 0.98 4.77
N ILE A 470 -13.86 1.99 5.48
CA ILE A 470 -13.27 3.18 4.86
C ILE A 470 -11.75 3.07 4.93
N LYS A 471 -11.08 3.22 3.78
CA LYS A 471 -9.62 3.17 3.70
C LYS A 471 -9.05 4.32 2.88
N ILE A 472 -8.09 5.05 3.45
CA ILE A 472 -7.63 6.35 2.92
C ILE A 472 -6.12 6.33 2.69
N SER A 473 -5.68 6.83 1.54
CA SER A 473 -4.26 7.03 1.23
C SER A 473 -3.98 8.45 0.79
N GLY A 474 -2.87 9.05 1.24
CA GLY A 474 -2.50 10.40 0.83
C GLY A 474 -2.05 10.51 -0.63
N CYS A 475 -1.82 9.38 -1.32
CA CYS A 475 -1.53 9.31 -2.75
C CYS A 475 -1.94 7.95 -3.34
N PHE A 476 -1.78 7.80 -4.65
CA PHE A 476 -2.17 6.62 -5.43
C PHE A 476 -1.41 5.33 -5.09
N ASN A 477 -0.37 5.36 -4.23
CA ASN A 477 0.41 4.16 -3.89
C ASN A 477 -0.35 3.10 -3.06
N SER A 478 -1.51 3.46 -2.52
CA SER A 478 -2.41 2.56 -1.79
C SER A 478 -1.81 1.92 -0.53
N CYS A 479 -1.00 2.68 0.22
CA CYS A 479 -0.47 2.23 1.52
C CYS A 479 -1.57 1.98 2.56
N GLY A 480 -2.66 2.74 2.49
CA GLY A 480 -3.87 2.52 3.29
C GLY A 480 -4.82 1.47 2.72
N GLN A 481 -4.48 0.86 1.57
CA GLN A 481 -5.24 -0.22 0.92
C GLN A 481 -6.65 0.18 0.41
N HIS A 482 -6.78 1.39 -0.13
CA HIS A 482 -8.05 1.96 -0.59
C HIS A 482 -8.74 1.21 -1.76
N HIS A 483 -8.04 0.33 -2.47
CA HIS A 483 -8.64 -0.41 -3.59
C HIS A 483 -9.53 -1.58 -3.14
N VAL A 484 -9.32 -2.10 -1.94
CA VAL A 484 -9.98 -3.33 -1.44
C VAL A 484 -11.06 -3.05 -0.41
N SER A 485 -11.34 -1.79 -0.11
CA SER A 485 -12.39 -1.35 0.81
C SER A 485 -13.72 -1.11 0.13
N ASP A 486 -14.81 -1.11 0.91
CA ASP A 486 -16.12 -0.64 0.47
C ASP A 486 -16.04 0.78 -0.08
N ILE A 487 -15.44 1.70 0.70
CA ILE A 487 -15.26 3.11 0.35
C ILE A 487 -13.79 3.48 0.50
N GLY A 488 -13.11 3.64 -0.64
CA GLY A 488 -11.70 3.98 -0.73
C GLY A 488 -11.47 5.41 -1.17
N PHE A 489 -10.42 6.04 -0.63
CA PHE A 489 -9.98 7.37 -1.03
C PHE A 489 -8.48 7.40 -1.28
N PHE A 490 -8.05 8.10 -2.33
CA PHE A 490 -6.64 8.48 -2.46
C PHE A 490 -6.41 9.92 -2.89
N GLY A 491 -5.40 10.55 -2.27
CA GLY A 491 -5.06 11.95 -2.49
C GLY A 491 -4.60 12.24 -3.91
N ASN A 492 -5.13 13.32 -4.47
CA ASN A 492 -4.72 13.95 -5.73
C ASN A 492 -4.89 15.48 -5.61
N SER A 493 -4.62 16.21 -6.68
CA SER A 493 -4.77 17.67 -6.71
C SER A 493 -5.50 18.13 -7.97
N ARG A 494 -6.23 19.25 -7.86
CA ARG A 494 -6.75 20.01 -9.00
C ARG A 494 -6.35 21.47 -8.89
N ARG A 495 -6.41 22.18 -10.02
CA ARG A 495 -6.13 23.61 -10.11
C ARG A 495 -7.45 24.36 -10.29
N SER A 496 -7.62 25.45 -9.56
CA SER A 496 -8.69 26.43 -9.75
C SER A 496 -8.04 27.81 -9.80
N GLY A 497 -8.05 28.45 -10.97
CA GLY A 497 -7.28 29.67 -11.22
C GLY A 497 -5.77 29.49 -10.97
N ASN A 498 -5.22 30.30 -10.09
CA ASN A 498 -3.79 30.25 -9.72
C ASN A 498 -3.49 29.32 -8.53
N PHE A 499 -4.53 28.80 -7.87
CA PHE A 499 -4.38 27.98 -6.68
C PHE A 499 -4.56 26.49 -6.98
N LYS A 500 -3.85 25.67 -6.21
CA LYS A 500 -4.04 24.21 -6.20
C LYS A 500 -4.93 23.84 -5.02
N MET A 501 -5.67 22.76 -5.16
CA MET A 501 -6.66 22.32 -4.18
C MET A 501 -6.52 20.82 -3.91
N PRO A 502 -6.52 20.38 -2.64
CA PRO A 502 -6.45 18.97 -2.29
C PRO A 502 -7.76 18.29 -2.71
N HIS A 503 -7.62 17.13 -3.32
CA HIS A 503 -8.75 16.30 -3.72
C HIS A 503 -8.50 14.87 -3.31
N PHE A 504 -9.58 14.09 -3.26
CA PHE A 504 -9.51 12.65 -3.17
C PHE A 504 -10.23 12.03 -4.36
N GLN A 505 -9.55 11.09 -5.02
CA GLN A 505 -10.20 10.14 -5.90
C GLN A 505 -11.02 9.16 -5.06
N VAL A 506 -12.30 9.03 -5.38
CA VAL A 506 -13.24 8.11 -4.75
C VAL A 506 -13.21 6.77 -5.49
N ILE A 507 -13.06 5.69 -4.72
CA ILE A 507 -13.07 4.29 -5.15
C ILE A 507 -14.19 3.56 -4.40
N LEU A 508 -15.09 2.85 -5.09
CA LEU A 508 -16.24 2.21 -4.44
C LEU A 508 -16.37 0.72 -4.80
N GLY A 509 -16.78 -0.09 -3.83
CA GLY A 509 -17.17 -1.49 -4.06
C GLY A 509 -16.02 -2.48 -4.12
N GLY A 510 -14.87 -2.19 -3.49
CA GLY A 510 -13.82 -3.19 -3.29
C GLY A 510 -14.27 -4.28 -2.32
N LYS A 511 -13.76 -5.50 -2.48
CA LYS A 511 -14.11 -6.63 -1.61
C LYS A 511 -12.95 -6.94 -0.66
N TRP A 512 -13.12 -6.55 0.60
CA TRP A 512 -12.15 -6.78 1.67
C TRP A 512 -12.09 -8.26 2.07
N HIS A 513 -13.27 -8.85 2.26
CA HIS A 513 -13.46 -10.29 2.46
C HIS A 513 -12.92 -11.12 1.30
N ASP A 514 -12.87 -12.43 1.51
CA ASP A 514 -12.25 -13.40 0.60
C ASP A 514 -10.80 -13.04 0.26
N ASN A 515 -10.04 -12.62 1.28
CA ASN A 515 -8.63 -12.27 1.15
C ASN A 515 -8.32 -11.19 0.09
N ALA A 516 -9.10 -10.10 0.07
CA ALA A 516 -9.07 -9.08 -0.99
C ALA A 516 -9.55 -9.61 -2.35
N GLY A 517 -10.77 -10.15 -2.39
CA GLY A 517 -11.29 -10.88 -3.56
C GLY A 517 -11.52 -10.04 -4.83
N SER A 518 -11.70 -8.72 -4.70
CA SER A 518 -11.85 -7.81 -5.84
C SER A 518 -11.53 -6.36 -5.49
N TYR A 519 -11.36 -5.53 -6.53
CA TYR A 519 -11.02 -4.11 -6.39
C TYR A 519 -12.19 -3.20 -6.74
N GLY A 520 -12.26 -2.07 -6.05
CA GLY A 520 -13.29 -1.05 -6.25
C GLY A 520 -13.13 -0.25 -7.53
N LEU A 521 -14.23 0.38 -7.94
CA LEU A 521 -14.35 1.20 -9.14
C LEU A 521 -13.94 2.64 -8.85
N ALA A 522 -13.04 3.20 -9.66
CA ALA A 522 -12.76 4.63 -9.63
C ALA A 522 -13.92 5.43 -10.25
N VAL A 523 -14.62 6.23 -9.43
CA VAL A 523 -15.86 6.91 -9.84
C VAL A 523 -15.67 8.40 -10.17
N GLY A 524 -14.79 9.10 -9.45
CA GLY A 524 -14.47 10.51 -9.68
C GLY A 524 -13.61 11.09 -8.56
N ALA A 525 -13.21 12.35 -8.73
CA ALA A 525 -12.42 13.08 -7.73
C ALA A 525 -13.23 14.24 -7.17
N VAL A 526 -13.20 14.40 -5.85
CA VAL A 526 -13.92 15.45 -5.12
C VAL A 526 -12.93 16.25 -4.28
N PRO A 527 -13.20 17.54 -3.99
CA PRO A 527 -12.40 18.31 -3.05
C PRO A 527 -12.28 17.62 -1.68
N SER A 528 -11.14 17.76 -1.02
CA SER A 528 -10.90 17.14 0.30
C SER A 528 -11.98 17.51 1.33
N ARG A 529 -12.47 18.75 1.29
CA ARG A 529 -13.49 19.28 2.20
C ARG A 529 -14.88 18.67 2.03
N THR A 530 -15.21 18.11 0.87
CA THR A 530 -16.55 17.56 0.58
C THR A 530 -16.65 16.05 0.79
N VAL A 531 -15.54 15.38 1.11
CA VAL A 531 -15.51 13.93 1.33
C VAL A 531 -16.50 13.48 2.42
N PRO A 532 -16.64 14.18 3.57
CA PRO A 532 -17.64 13.80 4.57
C PRO A 532 -19.08 13.76 4.03
N GLU A 533 -19.48 14.76 3.25
CA GLU A 533 -20.81 14.84 2.64
C GLU A 533 -20.99 13.78 1.55
N VAL A 534 -19.92 13.42 0.83
CA VAL A 534 -19.91 12.30 -0.12
C VAL A 534 -20.16 10.98 0.61
N VAL A 535 -19.51 10.73 1.75
CA VAL A 535 -19.73 9.51 2.56
C VAL A 535 -21.17 9.44 3.07
N ASP A 536 -21.68 10.53 3.64
CA ASP A 536 -23.08 10.60 4.11
C ASP A 536 -24.06 10.32 2.96
N THR A 537 -23.82 10.88 1.77
CA THR A 537 -24.70 10.70 0.60
C THR A 537 -24.67 9.27 0.07
N ILE A 538 -23.47 8.70 -0.13
CA ILE A 538 -23.32 7.34 -0.64
C ILE A 538 -23.96 6.32 0.31
N THR A 539 -23.70 6.45 1.61
CA THR A 539 -24.23 5.53 2.61
C THR A 539 -25.76 5.65 2.72
N SER A 540 -26.31 6.85 2.68
CA SER A 540 -27.76 7.07 2.68
C SER A 540 -28.44 6.46 1.45
N ARG A 541 -27.90 6.70 0.24
CA ARG A 541 -28.44 6.14 -1.00
C ARG A 541 -28.38 4.62 -1.02
N TYR A 542 -27.29 4.03 -0.52
CA TYR A 542 -27.21 2.58 -0.37
C TYR A 542 -28.30 2.04 0.55
N VAL A 543 -28.53 2.66 1.71
CA VAL A 543 -29.58 2.22 2.65
C VAL A 543 -30.98 2.32 2.02
N GLU A 544 -31.25 3.37 1.25
CA GLU A 544 -32.54 3.62 0.59
C GLU A 544 -32.80 2.69 -0.60
N GLU A 545 -31.77 2.40 -1.40
CA GLU A 545 -31.90 1.70 -2.68
C GLU A 545 -31.57 0.20 -2.63
N ARG A 546 -30.97 -0.28 -1.53
CA ARG A 546 -30.56 -1.68 -1.45
C ARG A 546 -31.76 -2.62 -1.41
N SER A 547 -31.62 -3.73 -2.12
CA SER A 547 -32.52 -4.87 -1.97
C SER A 547 -32.27 -5.57 -0.63
N LYS A 548 -33.25 -6.36 -0.18
CA LYS A 548 -33.10 -7.13 1.07
C LYS A 548 -31.92 -8.08 0.98
N GLY A 549 -30.93 -7.90 1.86
CA GLY A 549 -29.71 -8.73 1.91
C GLY A 549 -28.65 -8.38 0.89
N GLU A 550 -28.85 -7.34 0.06
CA GLU A 550 -27.84 -6.87 -0.88
C GLU A 550 -26.67 -6.23 -0.14
N THR A 551 -25.45 -6.61 -0.50
CA THR A 551 -24.21 -6.03 0.03
C THR A 551 -23.89 -4.70 -0.65
N PHE A 552 -22.97 -3.92 -0.08
CA PHE A 552 -22.54 -2.66 -0.69
C PHE A 552 -21.86 -2.88 -2.04
N GLN A 553 -21.04 -3.94 -2.16
CA GLN A 553 -20.38 -4.33 -3.40
C GLN A 553 -21.39 -4.70 -4.48
N ASP A 554 -22.41 -5.50 -4.13
CA ASP A 554 -23.46 -5.91 -5.07
C ASP A 554 -24.26 -4.69 -5.55
N TRP A 555 -24.59 -3.77 -4.63
CA TRP A 555 -25.26 -2.51 -4.97
C TRP A 555 -24.44 -1.66 -5.94
N ILE A 556 -23.15 -1.44 -5.66
CA ILE A 556 -22.24 -0.71 -6.57
C ILE A 556 -22.14 -1.41 -7.93
N GLY A 557 -22.04 -2.74 -7.95
CA GLY A 557 -22.04 -3.54 -9.18
C GLY A 557 -23.33 -3.38 -9.99
N ARG A 558 -24.48 -3.33 -9.33
CA ARG A 558 -25.80 -3.17 -9.94
C ARG A 558 -26.03 -1.77 -10.52
N ILE A 559 -25.72 -0.71 -9.77
CA ILE A 559 -25.92 0.67 -10.25
C ILE A 559 -24.87 1.06 -11.32
N GLY A 560 -23.69 0.46 -11.23
CA GLY A 560 -22.58 0.69 -12.14
C GLY A 560 -21.91 2.05 -12.01
N LYS A 561 -20.76 2.19 -12.69
CA LYS A 561 -19.88 3.37 -12.58
C LYS A 561 -20.57 4.70 -12.93
N LYS A 562 -21.46 4.70 -13.93
CA LYS A 562 -22.16 5.91 -14.39
C LYS A 562 -23.03 6.48 -13.26
N GLU A 563 -23.85 5.64 -12.64
CA GLU A 563 -24.74 6.09 -11.58
C GLU A 563 -23.97 6.40 -10.29
N ALA A 564 -22.97 5.58 -9.94
CA ALA A 564 -22.08 5.89 -8.82
C ALA A 564 -21.37 7.25 -8.98
N ARG A 565 -21.00 7.63 -10.21
CA ARG A 565 -20.47 8.96 -10.52
C ARG A 565 -21.53 10.05 -10.39
N ASN A 566 -22.77 9.81 -10.83
CA ASN A 566 -23.87 10.77 -10.69
C ASN A 566 -24.13 11.13 -9.22
N ILE A 567 -24.04 10.15 -8.31
CA ILE A 567 -24.19 10.36 -6.87
C ILE A 567 -23.19 11.40 -6.34
N ILE A 568 -21.92 11.33 -6.79
CA ILE A 568 -20.87 12.24 -6.29
C ILE A 568 -20.72 13.52 -7.12
N GLN A 569 -21.32 13.59 -8.30
CA GLN A 569 -21.18 14.72 -9.24
C GLN A 569 -21.50 16.09 -8.62
N PRO A 570 -22.52 16.25 -7.75
CA PRO A 570 -22.78 17.53 -7.09
C PRO A 570 -21.59 18.06 -6.26
N PHE A 571 -20.76 17.16 -5.72
CA PHE A 571 -19.62 17.50 -4.86
C PHE A 571 -18.32 17.71 -5.64
N MET A 572 -18.32 17.55 -6.96
CA MET A 572 -17.12 17.68 -7.80
C MET A 572 -16.83 19.12 -8.24
N GLN A 573 -17.67 20.08 -7.85
CA GLN A 573 -17.54 21.46 -8.28
C GLN A 573 -16.33 22.13 -7.61
N LEU A 574 -15.64 22.99 -8.36
CA LEU A 574 -14.48 23.75 -7.88
C LEU A 574 -14.96 25.15 -7.51
N PRO A 575 -14.92 25.56 -6.22
CA PRO A 575 -15.16 26.94 -5.88
C PRO A 575 -14.02 27.85 -6.36
N ALA A 576 -14.32 29.14 -6.48
CA ALA A 576 -13.29 30.16 -6.63
C ALA A 576 -12.61 30.40 -5.27
N PHE A 577 -11.29 30.64 -5.27
CA PHE A 577 -10.51 30.85 -4.04
C PHE A 577 -11.04 32.02 -3.21
N GLU A 578 -11.51 33.08 -3.86
CA GLU A 578 -12.03 34.28 -3.21
C GLU A 578 -13.37 34.04 -2.51
N GLN A 579 -14.08 32.96 -2.84
CA GLN A 579 -15.39 32.62 -2.30
C GLN A 579 -15.30 31.63 -1.13
N GLU A 580 -14.52 30.57 -1.30
CA GLU A 580 -14.39 29.47 -0.32
C GLU A 580 -12.91 29.06 -0.13
N PRO A 581 -12.08 29.92 0.50
CA PRO A 581 -10.64 29.69 0.66
C PRO A 581 -10.30 28.42 1.46
N GLU A 582 -11.20 27.96 2.32
CA GLU A 582 -11.05 26.75 3.14
C GLU A 582 -10.89 25.47 2.31
N TYR A 583 -11.38 25.45 1.08
CA TYR A 583 -11.21 24.33 0.15
C TYR A 583 -9.77 24.19 -0.32
N PHE A 584 -9.00 25.28 -0.28
CA PHE A 584 -7.61 25.35 -0.72
C PHE A 584 -6.63 25.14 0.43
N SER A 585 -7.08 24.52 1.51
CA SER A 585 -6.27 23.99 2.60
C SER A 585 -6.70 22.55 2.87
N ASP A 586 -5.81 21.73 3.42
CA ASP A 586 -6.16 20.34 3.71
C ASP A 586 -6.55 20.15 5.19
N TRP A 587 -6.98 18.95 5.55
CA TRP A 587 -7.32 18.62 6.92
C TRP A 587 -6.09 18.65 7.84
N GLY A 588 -6.17 19.42 8.92
CA GLY A 588 -5.09 19.57 9.89
C GLY A 588 -3.95 20.51 9.46
N ASP A 589 -4.00 21.07 8.26
CA ASP A 589 -2.98 21.99 7.73
C ASP A 589 -3.61 23.34 7.36
N PRO A 590 -3.33 24.42 8.10
CA PRO A 590 -3.92 25.73 7.83
C PRO A 590 -3.30 26.44 6.62
N ARG A 591 -2.21 25.91 6.05
CA ARG A 591 -1.53 26.52 4.91
C ARG A 591 -2.35 26.40 3.65
N VAL A 592 -2.13 27.34 2.73
CA VAL A 592 -2.62 27.19 1.36
C VAL A 592 -1.97 25.96 0.74
N PHE A 593 -2.80 25.10 0.15
CA PHE A 593 -2.39 23.83 -0.38
C PHE A 593 -1.37 23.99 -1.50
N SER A 594 -0.27 23.24 -1.37
CA SER A 594 0.80 23.21 -2.34
C SER A 594 1.31 21.79 -2.52
N LEU A 595 1.89 21.55 -3.70
CA LEU A 595 2.66 20.33 -3.98
C LEU A 595 4.16 20.57 -3.79
N GLY A 596 4.58 21.74 -3.33
CA GLY A 596 6.01 22.07 -3.12
C GLY A 596 6.69 21.21 -2.05
N ASP A 597 5.90 20.64 -1.13
CA ASP A 597 6.36 19.72 -0.08
C ASP A 597 6.54 18.27 -0.57
N ILE A 598 6.29 17.96 -1.85
CA ILE A 598 6.46 16.60 -2.38
C ILE A 598 7.94 16.31 -2.62
N GLY A 599 8.45 15.25 -2.00
CA GLY A 599 9.82 14.78 -2.15
C GLY A 599 9.92 13.52 -3.00
N ILE A 600 11.14 12.99 -3.11
CA ILE A 600 11.43 11.75 -3.85
C ILE A 600 11.22 10.51 -2.96
N GLY A 601 10.51 9.51 -3.48
CA GLY A 601 10.22 8.27 -2.76
C GLY A 601 11.37 7.25 -2.79
N GLU A 602 12.02 7.04 -1.65
CA GLU A 602 13.14 6.10 -1.49
C GLU A 602 12.72 4.62 -1.56
N CYS A 603 11.53 4.25 -1.04
CA CYS A 603 10.98 2.89 -1.04
C CYS A 603 9.64 2.77 -1.76
N ALA A 604 9.10 3.86 -2.28
CA ALA A 604 7.75 3.93 -2.83
C ALA A 604 7.70 4.72 -4.14
N GLY A 605 8.71 4.56 -5.00
CA GLY A 605 8.70 5.09 -6.37
C GLY A 605 9.29 6.49 -6.45
N GLU A 606 10.10 6.67 -7.48
CA GLU A 606 10.40 7.98 -8.04
C GLU A 606 9.06 8.58 -8.52
N VAL A 607 8.89 9.89 -8.31
CA VAL A 607 7.66 10.60 -8.69
C VAL A 607 7.41 10.36 -10.18
N VAL A 608 6.24 9.83 -10.50
CA VAL A 608 5.81 9.57 -11.88
C VAL A 608 5.92 10.90 -12.65
N SER A 609 6.68 10.91 -13.75
CA SER A 609 6.74 12.08 -14.63
C SER A 609 5.33 12.39 -15.13
N LEU A 610 4.99 13.66 -15.31
CA LEU A 610 3.70 14.06 -15.90
C LEU A 610 3.42 13.30 -17.21
N PHE A 611 4.48 13.03 -17.98
CA PHE A 611 4.47 12.16 -19.15
C PHE A 611 3.91 10.77 -18.85
N SER A 612 4.44 10.08 -17.84
CA SER A 612 4.02 8.74 -17.44
C SER A 612 2.56 8.68 -16.95
N MET A 613 2.01 9.77 -16.41
CA MET A 613 0.58 9.86 -16.07
C MET A 613 -0.31 10.13 -17.29
N GLU A 614 0.17 10.94 -18.23
CA GLU A 614 -0.60 11.38 -19.41
C GLU A 614 -0.51 10.41 -20.60
N ILE A 615 0.51 9.54 -20.66
CA ILE A 615 0.70 8.57 -21.74
C ILE A 615 -0.19 7.33 -21.59
N SER A 616 -0.53 6.95 -20.37
CA SER A 616 -1.36 5.74 -20.09
C SER A 616 -2.76 5.78 -20.74
N PRO A 617 -3.48 6.94 -20.76
CA PRO A 617 -4.70 7.07 -21.54
C PRO A 617 -4.52 6.88 -23.06
N ALA A 618 -3.35 7.17 -23.63
CA ALA A 618 -3.07 6.95 -25.04
C ALA A 618 -2.97 5.44 -25.35
N GLU A 619 -2.21 4.70 -24.55
CA GLU A 619 -2.06 3.25 -24.69
C GLU A 619 -3.41 2.52 -24.55
N SER A 620 -4.24 2.99 -23.61
CA SER A 620 -5.58 2.44 -23.40
C SER A 620 -6.49 2.64 -24.62
N GLU A 621 -6.43 3.80 -25.27
CA GLU A 621 -7.23 4.05 -26.48
C GLU A 621 -6.69 3.35 -27.73
N ALA A 622 -5.37 3.14 -27.83
CA ALA A 622 -4.81 2.33 -28.89
C ALA A 622 -5.27 0.86 -28.78
N PHE A 623 -5.38 0.34 -27.55
CA PHE A 623 -5.94 -0.99 -27.31
C PHE A 623 -7.45 -1.06 -27.65
N GLU A 624 -8.24 -0.08 -27.23
CA GLU A 624 -9.66 0.01 -27.59
C GLU A 624 -9.89 0.17 -29.10
N ALA A 625 -8.96 0.80 -29.81
CA ALA A 625 -9.00 0.88 -31.27
C ALA A 625 -8.88 -0.51 -31.92
N GLN A 626 -7.99 -1.36 -31.39
CA GLN A 626 -7.85 -2.75 -31.84
C GLN A 626 -9.14 -3.55 -31.56
N VAL A 627 -9.73 -3.38 -30.38
CA VAL A 627 -11.01 -4.03 -30.03
C VAL A 627 -12.13 -3.58 -30.97
N ALA A 628 -12.23 -2.28 -31.28
CA ALA A 628 -13.23 -1.78 -32.21
C ALA A 628 -13.05 -2.32 -33.64
N LEU A 629 -11.80 -2.54 -34.07
CA LEU A 629 -11.52 -3.18 -35.36
C LEU A 629 -11.95 -4.65 -35.36
N ASP A 630 -11.68 -5.39 -34.27
CA ASP A 630 -12.09 -6.79 -34.09
C ASP A 630 -13.62 -6.93 -34.03
N GLU A 631 -14.32 -5.91 -33.50
CA GLU A 631 -15.79 -5.77 -33.53
C GLU A 631 -16.34 -5.36 -34.91
N ASN A 632 -15.47 -5.20 -35.92
CA ASN A 632 -15.80 -4.78 -37.28
C ASN A 632 -16.44 -3.38 -37.34
N ASP A 633 -15.99 -2.46 -36.46
CA ASP A 633 -16.33 -1.03 -36.42
C ASP A 633 -15.11 -0.16 -36.79
N PRO A 634 -14.78 -0.05 -38.10
CA PRO A 634 -13.60 0.68 -38.55
C PRO A 634 -13.67 2.18 -38.29
N ALA A 635 -14.86 2.75 -38.16
CA ALA A 635 -15.04 4.16 -37.85
C ALA A 635 -14.65 4.49 -36.41
N ARG A 636 -15.06 3.63 -35.46
CA ARG A 636 -14.65 3.76 -34.05
C ARG A 636 -13.17 3.44 -33.86
N ALA A 637 -12.65 2.42 -34.56
CA ALA A 637 -11.25 2.05 -34.53
C ALA A 637 -10.34 3.21 -34.99
N ASP A 638 -10.66 3.84 -36.12
CA ASP A 638 -9.92 5.00 -36.64
C ASP A 638 -9.93 6.20 -35.67
N ALA A 639 -11.10 6.52 -35.10
CA ALA A 639 -11.25 7.63 -34.16
C ALA A 639 -10.42 7.43 -32.88
N LEU A 640 -10.40 6.20 -32.35
CA LEU A 640 -9.64 5.84 -31.16
C LEU A 640 -8.12 5.82 -31.44
N ALA A 641 -7.69 5.32 -32.60
CA ALA A 641 -6.29 5.33 -33.02
C ALA A 641 -5.75 6.76 -33.21
N TYR A 642 -6.56 7.68 -33.74
CA TYR A 642 -6.16 9.08 -33.83
C TYR A 642 -6.14 9.77 -32.45
N SER A 643 -7.14 9.50 -31.60
CA SER A 643 -7.20 10.06 -30.25
C SER A 643 -6.00 9.61 -29.40
N SER A 644 -5.55 8.37 -29.54
CA SER A 644 -4.38 7.87 -28.83
C SER A 644 -3.09 8.62 -29.23
N MET A 645 -2.88 8.88 -30.52
CA MET A 645 -1.73 9.66 -30.99
C MET A 645 -1.75 11.10 -30.46
N LEU A 646 -2.92 11.75 -30.44
CA LEU A 646 -3.07 13.09 -29.86
C LEU A 646 -2.71 13.11 -28.37
N LYS A 647 -3.14 12.11 -27.61
CA LYS A 647 -2.82 12.00 -26.18
C LYS A 647 -1.35 11.74 -25.94
N ALA A 648 -0.71 10.91 -26.75
CA ALA A 648 0.73 10.67 -26.68
C ALA A 648 1.55 11.93 -27.01
N ALA A 649 1.18 12.65 -28.08
CA ALA A 649 1.79 13.93 -28.43
C ALA A 649 1.62 14.96 -27.31
N ARG A 650 0.42 15.07 -26.73
CA ARG A 650 0.15 15.97 -25.60
C ARG A 650 0.95 15.62 -24.37
N ALA A 651 1.10 14.33 -24.05
CA ALA A 651 1.93 13.87 -22.94
C ALA A 651 3.37 14.35 -23.10
N LEU A 652 3.93 14.26 -24.31
CA LEU A 652 5.28 14.73 -24.63
C LEU A 652 5.38 16.26 -24.62
N VAL A 653 4.43 16.97 -25.24
CA VAL A 653 4.39 18.44 -25.23
C VAL A 653 4.36 19.01 -23.83
N ARG A 654 3.60 18.39 -22.92
CA ARG A 654 3.50 18.83 -21.52
C ARG A 654 4.78 18.67 -20.71
N THR A 655 5.79 17.96 -21.23
CA THR A 655 7.13 17.95 -20.63
C THR A 655 7.86 19.29 -20.81
N GLN A 656 7.51 20.06 -21.84
CA GLN A 656 8.12 21.37 -22.14
C GLN A 656 7.13 22.53 -22.07
N PHE A 657 5.82 22.25 -22.17
CA PHE A 657 4.76 23.25 -22.20
C PHE A 657 3.46 22.72 -21.60
N LEU A 658 3.28 22.99 -20.30
CA LEU A 658 2.16 22.50 -19.49
C LEU A 658 0.78 22.97 -20.00
N ASP A 659 0.69 24.15 -20.62
CA ASP A 659 -0.56 24.85 -20.93
C ASP A 659 -1.12 24.62 -22.36
N VAL A 660 -0.73 23.52 -23.01
CA VAL A 660 -1.17 23.17 -24.39
C VAL A 660 -2.69 22.98 -24.54
N GLY A 661 -3.42 22.70 -23.46
CA GLY A 661 -4.86 22.41 -23.50
C GLY A 661 -5.20 21.08 -24.18
N ASP A 662 -6.44 20.94 -24.67
CA ASP A 662 -6.97 19.69 -25.25
C ASP A 662 -7.35 19.82 -26.74
N SER A 663 -7.05 20.97 -27.36
CA SER A 663 -7.34 21.20 -28.79
C SER A 663 -6.39 20.37 -29.67
N PRO A 664 -6.90 19.52 -30.59
CA PRO A 664 -6.07 18.75 -31.50
C PRO A 664 -5.08 19.61 -32.29
N ASP A 665 -5.55 20.72 -32.88
CA ASP A 665 -4.72 21.63 -33.68
C ASP A 665 -3.56 22.19 -32.86
N ARG A 666 -3.84 22.56 -31.61
CA ARG A 666 -2.82 23.13 -30.71
C ARG A 666 -1.83 22.07 -30.26
N ILE A 667 -2.29 20.85 -29.95
CA ILE A 667 -1.42 19.73 -29.58
C ILE A 667 -0.48 19.40 -30.73
N VAL A 668 -0.99 19.28 -31.96
CA VAL A 668 -0.20 18.94 -33.14
C VAL A 668 0.77 20.06 -33.50
N GLN A 669 0.34 21.32 -33.42
CA GLN A 669 1.22 22.47 -33.66
C GLN A 669 2.39 22.52 -32.68
N GLU A 670 2.13 22.33 -31.38
CA GLU A 670 3.17 22.36 -30.34
C GLU A 670 4.07 21.11 -30.40
N PHE A 671 3.51 19.94 -30.72
CA PHE A 671 4.30 18.73 -30.95
C PHE A 671 5.26 18.94 -32.12
N LYS A 672 4.75 19.48 -33.23
CA LYS A 672 5.54 19.72 -34.42
C LYS A 672 6.69 20.70 -34.13
N SER A 673 6.40 21.85 -33.55
CA SER A 673 7.41 22.89 -33.32
C SER A 673 8.48 22.46 -32.32
N ARG A 674 8.13 21.68 -31.29
CA ARG A 674 9.04 21.34 -30.19
C ARG A 674 9.81 20.05 -30.38
N PHE A 675 9.24 19.06 -31.07
CA PHE A 675 9.82 17.72 -31.15
C PHE A 675 10.06 17.25 -32.58
N PHE A 676 9.22 17.64 -33.53
CA PHE A 676 9.37 17.20 -34.93
C PHE A 676 10.36 18.07 -35.71
N ASP A 677 10.15 19.40 -35.74
CA ASP A 677 10.98 20.36 -36.49
C ASP A 677 12.39 20.50 -35.89
N THR A 678 12.53 20.19 -34.59
CA THR A 678 13.81 20.15 -33.87
C THR A 678 14.54 18.82 -34.02
N GLU A 679 13.97 17.86 -34.75
CA GLU A 679 14.45 16.50 -34.94
C GLU A 679 14.60 15.67 -33.63
N LEU A 680 14.11 16.16 -32.49
CA LEU A 680 14.18 15.45 -31.20
C LEU A 680 13.37 14.14 -31.19
N PHE A 681 12.29 14.08 -31.97
CA PHE A 681 11.45 12.90 -32.12
C PHE A 681 12.03 11.86 -33.10
N PHE A 682 13.14 12.16 -33.78
CA PHE A 682 13.60 11.33 -34.89
C PHE A 682 14.18 10.00 -34.38
N ASP A 683 13.75 8.93 -35.02
CA ASP A 683 14.32 7.61 -34.83
C ASP A 683 15.69 7.50 -35.50
N GLN A 684 16.57 6.66 -34.94
CA GLN A 684 17.93 6.47 -35.45
C GLN A 684 17.94 5.96 -36.91
N TYR A 685 16.96 5.12 -37.27
CA TYR A 685 16.85 4.47 -38.57
C TYR A 685 15.70 5.02 -39.41
N ALA A 686 14.54 5.26 -38.79
CA ALA A 686 13.32 5.72 -39.45
C ALA A 686 13.19 7.26 -39.52
N LYS A 687 14.10 8.02 -38.89
CA LYS A 687 14.09 9.50 -38.88
C LYS A 687 12.72 10.03 -38.42
N GLY A 688 12.19 11.06 -39.08
CA GLY A 688 10.89 11.66 -38.77
C GLY A 688 9.67 10.81 -39.13
N LYS A 689 9.84 9.59 -39.67
CA LYS A 689 8.73 8.78 -40.19
C LYS A 689 7.61 8.57 -39.16
N PHE A 690 7.96 8.25 -37.91
CA PHE A 690 6.95 8.02 -36.88
C PHE A 690 6.21 9.30 -36.52
N GLY A 691 6.89 10.44 -36.41
CA GLY A 691 6.24 11.72 -36.16
C GLY A 691 5.32 12.17 -37.31
N GLN A 692 5.64 11.75 -38.54
CA GLN A 692 4.86 12.07 -39.73
C GLN A 692 3.48 11.40 -39.71
N TYR A 693 3.31 10.25 -39.07
CA TYR A 693 2.00 9.57 -38.98
C TYR A 693 0.93 10.44 -38.32
N LEU A 694 1.27 11.11 -37.21
CA LEU A 694 0.37 12.06 -36.56
C LEU A 694 0.06 13.25 -37.48
N LEU A 695 1.07 13.81 -38.16
CA LEU A 695 0.90 14.98 -39.04
C LEU A 695 0.02 14.66 -40.25
N ASP A 696 0.21 13.48 -40.84
CA ASP A 696 -0.54 13.00 -42.01
C ASP A 696 -1.99 12.70 -41.64
N ARG A 697 -2.23 12.02 -40.51
CA ARG A 697 -3.60 11.76 -40.04
C ARG A 697 -4.32 13.02 -39.61
N HIS A 698 -3.63 13.99 -39.01
CA HIS A 698 -4.22 15.27 -38.61
C HIS A 698 -4.61 16.13 -39.81
N SER A 699 -3.81 16.11 -40.88
CA SER A 699 -4.08 16.88 -42.10
C SER A 699 -5.09 16.22 -43.06
N ASN A 700 -5.25 14.89 -43.00
CA ASN A 700 -6.22 14.15 -43.80
C ASN A 700 -7.44 13.70 -42.97
N THR A 701 -8.54 14.46 -43.05
CA THR A 701 -9.82 14.13 -42.39
C THR A 701 -10.88 13.55 -43.35
N ASN A 702 -10.55 13.37 -44.64
CA ASN A 702 -11.53 13.06 -45.68
C ASN A 702 -11.47 11.57 -46.08
N GLY A 703 -12.23 10.74 -45.36
CA GLY A 703 -12.49 9.35 -45.73
C GLY A 703 -13.40 8.65 -44.72
N THR A 704 -14.27 7.75 -45.19
CA THR A 704 -14.86 6.73 -44.30
C THR A 704 -13.85 5.58 -44.24
N PRO A 705 -13.25 5.28 -43.08
CA PRO A 705 -12.23 4.26 -42.98
C PRO A 705 -12.83 2.87 -43.25
N ASP A 706 -12.17 2.09 -44.10
CA ASP A 706 -12.39 0.64 -44.16
C ASP A 706 -11.50 -0.07 -43.12
N ASN A 707 -11.71 -1.37 -42.91
CA ASN A 707 -10.94 -2.15 -41.93
C ASN A 707 -9.44 -2.10 -42.21
N ASP A 708 -9.03 -2.09 -43.48
CA ASP A 708 -7.62 -2.03 -43.86
C ASP A 708 -6.99 -0.67 -43.50
N ALA A 709 -7.72 0.43 -43.70
CA ALA A 709 -7.30 1.77 -43.31
C ALA A 709 -7.23 1.94 -41.79
N ALA A 710 -8.25 1.44 -41.07
CA ALA A 710 -8.28 1.48 -39.61
C ALA A 710 -7.14 0.64 -39.01
N HIS A 711 -6.88 -0.57 -39.55
CA HIS A 711 -5.76 -1.42 -39.14
C HIS A 711 -4.42 -0.73 -39.35
N ARG A 712 -4.19 -0.12 -40.53
CA ARG A 712 -2.94 0.64 -40.77
C ARG A 712 -2.77 1.78 -39.78
N LEU A 713 -3.83 2.52 -39.47
CA LEU A 713 -3.76 3.64 -38.54
C LEU A 713 -3.48 3.19 -37.09
N ILE A 714 -4.00 2.04 -36.68
CA ILE A 714 -3.70 1.44 -35.37
C ILE A 714 -2.19 1.11 -35.27
N GLU A 715 -1.63 0.46 -36.29
CA GLU A 715 -0.19 0.16 -36.34
C GLU A 715 0.66 1.43 -36.31
N GLU A 716 0.26 2.47 -37.06
CA GLU A 716 0.91 3.78 -37.04
C GLU A 716 0.82 4.45 -35.67
N ALA A 717 -0.32 4.35 -34.99
CA ALA A 717 -0.53 4.89 -33.66
C ALA A 717 0.33 4.18 -32.60
N LEU A 718 0.45 2.85 -32.67
CA LEU A 718 1.33 2.07 -31.80
C LEU A 718 2.80 2.48 -31.99
N LEU A 719 3.26 2.58 -33.23
CA LEU A 719 4.62 3.04 -33.55
C LEU A 719 4.87 4.49 -33.10
N PHE A 720 3.86 5.36 -33.20
CA PHE A 720 3.94 6.73 -32.70
C PHE A 720 4.06 6.78 -31.16
N ILE A 721 3.29 5.97 -30.45
CA ILE A 721 3.35 5.86 -28.98
C ILE A 721 4.71 5.34 -28.53
N GLU A 722 5.24 4.29 -29.19
CA GLU A 722 6.58 3.79 -28.91
C GLU A 722 7.68 4.84 -29.17
N ALA A 723 7.58 5.58 -30.27
CA ALA A 723 8.49 6.69 -30.57
C ALA A 723 8.39 7.83 -29.54
N THR A 724 7.20 8.04 -28.96
CA THR A 724 6.98 9.02 -27.90
C THR A 724 7.71 8.62 -26.61
N HIS A 725 7.64 7.35 -26.21
CA HIS A 725 8.43 6.81 -25.09
C HIS A 725 9.93 6.93 -25.33
N ALA A 726 10.39 6.61 -26.54
CA ALA A 726 11.80 6.74 -26.91
C ALA A 726 12.28 8.19 -26.91
N CYS A 727 11.44 9.14 -27.35
CA CYS A 727 11.74 10.56 -27.32
C CYS A 727 11.80 11.09 -25.88
N GLU A 728 10.86 10.73 -25.02
CA GLU A 728 10.90 11.14 -23.60
C GLU A 728 12.16 10.62 -22.90
N SER A 729 12.55 9.36 -23.16
CA SER A 729 13.80 8.80 -22.61
C SER A 729 15.06 9.54 -23.09
N LYS A 730 15.04 10.11 -24.31
CA LYS A 730 16.14 10.93 -24.85
C LYS A 730 16.16 12.34 -24.23
N VAL A 731 14.99 12.95 -24.05
CA VAL A 731 14.85 14.33 -23.56
C VAL A 731 15.01 14.41 -22.04
N GLY A 732 14.48 13.44 -21.28
CA GLY A 732 14.58 13.36 -19.83
C GLY A 732 16.00 13.11 -19.30
N GLY A 733 16.92 12.64 -20.15
CA GLY A 733 18.33 12.46 -19.80
C GLY A 733 19.18 13.74 -19.80
N ASN A 734 18.66 14.86 -20.32
CA ASN A 734 19.45 16.09 -20.58
C ASN A 734 19.09 17.31 -19.69
N VAL A 735 18.26 17.16 -18.64
CA VAL A 735 17.82 18.30 -17.80
C VAL A 735 18.68 18.48 -16.53
N LEU A 736 19.89 17.90 -16.47
CA LEU A 736 20.86 18.11 -15.37
C LEU A 736 22.05 19.01 -15.75
N VAL A 737 22.00 19.77 -16.86
CA VAL A 737 23.06 20.74 -17.19
C VAL A 737 22.45 22.02 -17.79
N GLU A 738 22.63 23.14 -17.07
CA GLU A 738 22.38 24.56 -17.44
C GLU A 738 20.87 24.91 -17.64
N ILE A 739 20.16 25.67 -16.77
CA ILE A 739 20.36 26.98 -16.12
C ILE A 739 19.41 27.08 -14.92
#